data_AF-A0A225VT20-F1
#
_entry.id   AF-A0A225VT20-F1
#
_cell.length_a   1.000
_cell.length_b   1.000
_cell.length_c   1.000
_cell.angle_alpha   90.00
_cell.angle_beta   90.00
_cell.angle_gamma   90.00
#
_symmetry.space_group_name_H-M   'P 1'
#
loop_
_entity.id
_entity.type
_entity.pdbx_description
1 polymer ?
#
loop_
_entity_poly.entity_id
_entity_poly.type
_entity_poly.pdbx_seq_one_letter_code
_entity_poly.pdbx_strand_id
1 'polypeptide(L)'
;MGIQLRKLMRSRVIVVFGATSRIGRSTLEVLAAQEQVSVALVAAVESTKDPRVQRLKQATSCYLVQCNFAHGGEDSLRRAVRNADAVLLVSALSESGVLFSRRVIEAAAAEQISRLVVISSIFILSAPELLARCRQEHAEDQAATEAVGATPVEVAALEGYEAVEVHARNQLPEQGRCVSLRIPLLMETLLYCRDELLFANRFVGCFDDDTHVPCISVRDVGYAAAEVLANPKRKYESVYRLTGGFSASCSPNELAHFLTRILGREIKYRRLNDANFLRVMKEKHTPDQVAQGTDDPPTLHLPDAFRSTSNFRLLTKRERMSPRQWLERHATALFGRTPQNQVQLFVVGSGEALFVEVSKFVASQITAPSAFPPREVGESAIPTVLPGNHGVGSLQQAKVTLCTVKAAPESSGRSRVSGVPLPPTVYQLEGAPPYPMADLLKQLSSLDVVLLIPPLRLGVRACLDVVRAVVHAAVRAKAWGVVLVSSIFVDSPTSQHSAIVEQLEEIESCVKTSGISYTILRLPLFMEYFLALSHVDEGSGSIGSLEEEKSDIPHAQEKQESTPSPPSPSHMKWPLLEPSLASARMYLMSLEDGAKALVATAFTFPLHRGKTKELYTSSVTMTEVQRVLQRHANKARPVSLSRVDALGEQPGKEFWRVAFWPRAHTQQFLEYAVEFTKDVQTAAETSAAVSGDIDTTAMVLPVSQSFEDLTDIPALTLDQWAENNSKRYTQVLAAH
;
A
#
# COMPACT_ATOMS: atom_id res chain seq x y z
N MET A 1 -4.97 -7.78 53.10
CA MET A 1 -3.95 -8.50 53.91
C MET A 1 -2.52 -8.50 53.33
N GLY A 2 -2.19 -7.77 52.24
CA GLY A 2 -1.12 -8.25 51.33
C GLY A 2 0.25 -7.56 51.25
N ILE A 3 0.51 -6.40 51.88
CA ILE A 3 1.82 -5.69 51.76
C ILE A 3 2.55 -5.59 53.11
N GLN A 4 1.83 -5.43 54.23
CA GLN A 4 2.44 -5.34 55.56
C GLN A 4 3.14 -6.65 55.98
N LEU A 5 2.62 -7.82 55.60
CA LEU A 5 3.30 -9.11 55.83
C LEU A 5 4.58 -9.27 54.96
N ARG A 6 4.73 -8.50 53.87
CA ARG A 6 5.90 -8.55 52.96
C ARG A 6 7.06 -7.68 53.43
N LYS A 7 6.81 -6.60 54.16
CA LYS A 7 7.86 -5.89 54.91
C LYS A 7 8.58 -6.86 55.88
N LEU A 8 7.85 -7.86 56.37
CA LEU A 8 8.39 -8.96 57.18
C LEU A 8 9.26 -9.96 56.38
N MET A 9 9.06 -10.07 55.06
CA MET A 9 9.82 -10.96 54.17
C MET A 9 10.87 -10.25 53.27
N ARG A 10 11.20 -8.97 53.53
CA ARG A 10 12.28 -8.20 52.87
C ARG A 10 12.28 -8.18 51.32
N SER A 11 11.16 -8.52 50.67
CA SER A 11 11.11 -8.56 49.21
C SER A 11 10.91 -7.16 48.64
N ARG A 12 11.75 -6.78 47.66
CA ARG A 12 11.67 -5.47 46.99
C ARG A 12 10.42 -5.40 46.11
N VAL A 13 9.72 -4.28 46.08
CA VAL A 13 8.55 -4.07 45.23
C VAL A 13 8.94 -3.22 44.02
N ILE A 14 8.79 -3.79 42.83
CA ILE A 14 9.04 -3.08 41.56
C ILE A 14 7.72 -2.95 40.81
N VAL A 15 7.34 -1.71 40.52
CA VAL A 15 6.11 -1.40 39.78
C VAL A 15 6.45 -1.01 38.35
N VAL A 16 5.75 -1.56 37.37
CA VAL A 16 5.98 -1.29 35.95
C VAL A 16 4.72 -0.71 35.32
N PHE A 17 4.81 0.55 34.88
CA PHE A 17 3.84 1.18 33.99
C PHE A 17 4.20 0.91 32.52
N GLY A 18 3.19 0.67 31.69
CA GLY A 18 3.41 0.17 30.33
C GLY A 18 3.82 -1.31 30.32
N ALA A 19 3.39 -2.10 31.30
CA ALA A 19 3.74 -3.51 31.46
C ALA A 19 3.36 -4.39 30.25
N THR A 20 2.34 -4.01 29.48
CA THR A 20 1.92 -4.71 28.26
C THR A 20 2.65 -4.25 27.00
N SER A 21 3.45 -3.18 27.07
CA SER A 21 4.35 -2.78 25.98
C SER A 21 5.44 -3.84 25.79
N ARG A 22 6.08 -3.85 24.62
CA ARG A 22 7.18 -4.78 24.32
C ARG A 22 8.33 -4.61 25.34
N ILE A 23 8.71 -3.37 25.66
CA ILE A 23 9.77 -3.07 26.63
C ILE A 23 9.35 -3.45 28.04
N GLY A 24 8.18 -3.01 28.52
CA GLY A 24 7.72 -3.30 29.88
C GLY A 24 7.56 -4.80 30.15
N ARG A 25 7.01 -5.54 29.17
CA ARG A 25 6.93 -7.01 29.22
C ARG A 25 8.31 -7.64 29.29
N SER A 26 9.23 -7.22 28.42
CA SER A 26 10.61 -7.71 28.38
C SER A 26 11.32 -7.47 29.72
N THR A 27 11.18 -6.27 30.32
CA THR A 27 11.75 -5.98 31.63
C THR A 27 11.17 -6.89 32.73
N LEU A 28 9.87 -7.12 32.75
CA LEU A 28 9.23 -8.03 33.72
C LEU A 28 9.70 -9.47 33.55
N GLU A 29 9.82 -9.96 32.32
CA GLU A 29 10.36 -11.31 32.03
C GLU A 29 11.83 -11.44 32.44
N VAL A 30 12.64 -10.40 32.25
CA VAL A 30 14.04 -10.39 32.72
C VAL A 30 14.09 -10.41 34.25
N LEU A 31 13.31 -9.56 34.93
CA LEU A 31 13.27 -9.51 36.40
C LEU A 31 12.76 -10.82 37.00
N ALA A 32 11.73 -11.43 36.42
CA ALA A 32 11.17 -12.70 36.88
C ALA A 32 12.16 -13.88 36.75
N ALA A 33 13.07 -13.81 35.79
CA ALA A 33 14.11 -14.82 35.58
C ALA A 33 15.34 -14.67 36.51
N GLN A 34 15.41 -13.61 37.33
CA GLN A 34 16.52 -13.41 38.26
C GLN A 34 16.28 -14.13 39.59
N GLU A 35 16.89 -15.30 39.78
CA GLU A 35 16.74 -16.10 41.01
C GLU A 35 17.36 -15.45 42.26
N GLN A 36 18.31 -14.53 42.08
CA GLN A 36 19.13 -13.99 43.17
C GLN A 36 18.47 -12.86 43.95
N VAL A 37 17.34 -12.32 43.49
CA VAL A 37 16.70 -11.15 44.12
C VAL A 37 15.25 -11.47 44.43
N SER A 38 14.89 -11.47 45.72
CA SER A 38 13.48 -11.57 46.13
C SER A 38 12.75 -10.29 45.76
N VAL A 39 12.15 -10.27 44.57
CA VAL A 39 11.41 -9.12 44.04
C VAL A 39 9.94 -9.50 43.87
N ALA A 40 9.05 -8.69 44.44
CA ALA A 40 7.64 -8.67 44.11
C ALA A 40 7.40 -7.75 42.91
N LEU A 41 7.06 -8.35 41.77
CA LEU A 41 6.78 -7.62 40.54
C LEU A 41 5.31 -7.19 40.48
N VAL A 42 5.06 -5.92 40.16
CA VAL A 42 3.71 -5.36 40.02
C VAL A 42 3.56 -4.76 38.62
N ALA A 43 2.61 -5.26 37.85
CA ALA A 43 2.19 -4.67 36.58
C ALA A 43 1.02 -3.71 36.81
N ALA A 44 1.26 -2.42 36.62
CA ALA A 44 0.24 -1.37 36.67
C ALA A 44 -0.41 -1.23 35.28
N VAL A 45 -1.69 -1.55 35.18
CA VAL A 45 -2.42 -1.67 33.90
C VAL A 45 -3.78 -1.00 33.98
N GLU A 46 -4.32 -0.57 32.84
CA GLU A 46 -5.65 0.04 32.76
C GLU A 46 -6.78 -0.97 33.03
N SER A 47 -6.63 -2.19 32.48
CA SER A 47 -7.59 -3.28 32.65
C SER A 47 -6.88 -4.58 32.99
N THR A 48 -7.24 -5.17 34.12
CA THR A 48 -6.74 -6.48 34.53
C THR A 48 -7.37 -7.61 33.72
N LYS A 49 -8.45 -7.35 32.98
CA LYS A 49 -9.16 -8.35 32.18
C LYS A 49 -8.59 -8.51 30.76
N ASP A 50 -7.67 -7.65 30.33
CA ASP A 50 -7.05 -7.74 29.01
C ASP A 50 -6.30 -9.10 28.84
N PRO A 51 -6.58 -9.89 27.79
CA PRO A 51 -5.90 -11.17 27.53
C PRO A 51 -4.37 -11.08 27.47
N ARG A 52 -3.81 -9.94 27.05
CA ARG A 52 -2.37 -9.68 27.05
C ARG A 52 -1.82 -9.60 28.48
N VAL A 53 -2.55 -8.97 29.39
CA VAL A 53 -2.18 -8.85 30.81
C VAL A 53 -2.23 -10.21 31.50
N GLN A 54 -3.24 -11.03 31.21
CA GLN A 54 -3.34 -12.37 31.80
C GLN A 54 -2.19 -13.28 31.34
N ARG A 55 -1.83 -13.25 30.05
CA ARG A 55 -0.64 -13.95 29.53
C ARG A 55 0.65 -13.47 30.20
N LEU A 56 0.79 -12.15 30.40
CA LEU A 56 1.94 -11.57 31.10
C LEU A 56 2.03 -12.05 32.56
N LYS A 57 0.90 -12.07 33.28
CA LYS A 57 0.80 -12.59 34.65
C LYS A 57 1.24 -14.06 34.72
N GLN A 58 0.76 -14.89 33.80
CA GLN A 58 1.15 -16.30 33.74
C GLN A 58 2.65 -16.47 33.48
N ALA A 59 3.23 -15.66 32.58
CA ALA A 59 4.64 -15.76 32.21
C ALA A 59 5.61 -15.25 33.29
N THR A 60 5.19 -14.30 34.12
CA THR A 60 6.10 -13.58 35.04
C THR A 60 5.72 -13.72 36.52
N SER A 61 4.58 -14.36 36.82
CA SER A 61 3.99 -14.43 38.17
C SER A 61 3.83 -13.06 38.86
N CYS A 62 3.68 -11.98 38.08
CA CYS A 62 3.53 -10.64 38.63
C CYS A 62 2.15 -10.41 39.26
N TYR A 63 2.08 -9.44 40.17
CA TYR A 63 0.82 -8.93 40.70
C TYR A 63 0.23 -7.92 39.72
N LEU A 64 -1.09 -7.93 39.56
CA LEU A 64 -1.78 -6.97 38.71
C LEU A 64 -2.42 -5.89 39.58
N VAL A 65 -2.19 -4.63 39.22
CA VAL A 65 -2.87 -3.49 39.82
C VAL A 65 -3.58 -2.72 38.72
N GLN A 66 -4.89 -2.55 38.89
CA GLN A 66 -5.68 -1.72 37.99
C GLN A 66 -5.49 -0.24 38.34
N CYS A 67 -5.24 0.57 37.32
CA CYS A 67 -5.04 2.00 37.45
C CYS A 67 -6.02 2.76 36.55
N ASN A 68 -6.59 3.84 37.06
CA ASN A 68 -7.28 4.82 36.22
C ASN A 68 -6.22 5.72 35.57
N PHE A 69 -6.08 5.63 34.25
CA PHE A 69 -5.16 6.46 33.47
C PHE A 69 -5.82 7.76 32.98
N ALA A 70 -7.12 7.95 33.15
CA ALA A 70 -7.82 9.19 32.81
C ALA A 70 -7.61 10.28 33.88
N HIS A 71 -7.94 11.54 33.57
CA HIS A 71 -7.92 12.65 34.54
C HIS A 71 -8.78 12.33 35.76
N GLY A 72 -8.34 12.74 36.97
CA GLY A 72 -8.98 12.33 38.23
C GLY A 72 -8.55 10.94 38.73
N GLY A 73 -7.61 10.28 38.03
CA GLY A 73 -7.08 8.96 38.37
C GLY A 73 -5.86 8.97 39.30
N GLU A 74 -5.43 10.14 39.80
CA GLU A 74 -4.15 10.35 40.50
C GLU A 74 -4.03 9.49 41.76
N ASP A 75 -5.11 9.35 42.53
CA ASP A 75 -5.15 8.47 43.71
C ASP A 75 -4.96 6.99 43.35
N SER A 76 -5.42 6.58 42.17
CA SER A 76 -5.19 5.23 41.67
C SER A 76 -3.72 4.99 41.36
N LEU A 77 -3.04 5.98 40.77
CA LEU A 77 -1.61 5.91 40.47
C LEU A 77 -0.78 5.89 41.76
N ARG A 78 -1.10 6.77 42.72
CA ARG A 78 -0.46 6.80 44.05
C ARG A 78 -0.61 5.46 44.77
N ARG A 79 -1.82 4.88 44.78
CA ARG A 79 -2.04 3.54 45.37
C ARG A 79 -1.21 2.45 44.70
N ALA A 80 -1.02 2.53 43.38
CA ALA A 80 -0.24 1.53 42.65
C ALA A 80 1.25 1.58 42.99
N VAL A 81 1.79 2.77 43.25
CA VAL A 81 3.21 2.97 43.56
C VAL A 81 3.52 3.06 45.05
N ARG A 82 2.50 3.04 45.90
CA ARG A 82 2.64 3.06 47.36
C ARG A 82 3.49 1.89 47.86
N ASN A 83 4.57 2.21 48.57
CA ASN A 83 5.61 1.26 49.03
C ASN A 83 6.42 0.59 47.90
N ALA A 84 6.42 1.13 46.68
CA ALA A 84 7.35 0.67 45.66
C ALA A 84 8.77 1.10 46.01
N ASP A 85 9.73 0.19 45.88
CA ASP A 85 11.16 0.50 45.98
C ASP A 85 11.66 1.12 44.67
N ALA A 86 11.11 0.66 43.54
CA ALA A 86 11.44 1.19 42.22
C ALA A 86 10.23 1.18 41.28
N VAL A 87 10.19 2.14 40.37
CA VAL A 87 9.17 2.25 39.31
C VAL A 87 9.85 2.29 37.95
N LEU A 88 9.32 1.53 37.00
CA LEU A 88 9.58 1.69 35.57
C LEU A 88 8.42 2.44 34.92
N LEU A 89 8.75 3.49 34.16
CA LEU A 89 7.83 4.21 33.31
C LEU A 89 8.25 4.04 31.84
N VAL A 90 7.47 3.28 31.09
CA VAL A 90 7.57 3.24 29.62
C VAL A 90 6.69 4.35 29.06
N SER A 91 7.30 5.50 28.73
CA SER A 91 6.57 6.69 28.29
C SER A 91 5.86 6.46 26.95
N ALA A 92 4.59 6.85 26.88
CA ALA A 92 3.83 6.88 25.64
C ALA A 92 4.02 8.24 24.94
N LEU A 93 4.13 8.21 23.61
CA LEU A 93 4.46 9.38 22.79
C LEU A 93 3.26 10.25 22.41
N SER A 94 2.04 9.80 22.73
CA SER A 94 0.86 10.62 22.51
C SER A 94 0.77 11.76 23.51
N GLU A 95 0.07 12.83 23.17
CA GLU A 95 -0.28 13.91 24.10
C GLU A 95 -0.85 13.36 25.42
N SER A 96 -1.87 12.50 25.31
CA SER A 96 -2.46 11.80 26.45
C SER A 96 -1.44 10.93 27.20
N GLY A 97 -0.46 10.38 26.49
CA GLY A 97 0.65 9.59 27.02
C GLY A 97 1.67 10.42 27.80
N VAL A 98 1.97 11.63 27.35
CA VAL A 98 2.84 12.59 28.06
C VAL A 98 2.17 13.03 29.36
N LEU A 99 0.88 13.42 29.31
CA LEU A 99 0.10 13.79 30.49
C LEU A 99 -0.04 12.64 31.49
N PHE A 100 -0.25 11.42 31.00
CA PHE A 100 -0.23 10.21 31.82
C PHE A 100 1.14 10.01 32.49
N SER A 101 2.23 10.15 31.73
CA SER A 101 3.60 9.99 32.23
C SER A 101 3.92 10.99 33.34
N ARG A 102 3.52 12.26 33.20
CA ARG A 102 3.67 13.30 34.24
C ARG A 102 2.97 12.90 35.54
N ARG A 103 1.72 12.44 35.47
CA ARG A 103 0.96 12.02 36.66
C ARG A 103 1.55 10.79 37.35
N VAL A 104 2.15 9.87 36.60
CA VAL A 104 2.92 8.75 37.20
C VAL A 104 4.16 9.27 37.93
N ILE A 105 4.88 10.23 37.35
CA ILE A 105 6.04 10.87 37.97
C ILE A 105 5.64 11.59 39.27
N GLU A 106 4.56 12.36 39.25
CA GLU A 106 4.02 13.06 40.42
C GLU A 106 3.60 12.08 41.52
N ALA A 107 2.93 10.98 41.15
CA ALA A 107 2.59 9.92 42.09
C ALA A 107 3.85 9.28 42.71
N ALA A 108 4.89 9.05 41.90
CA ALA A 108 6.16 8.50 42.37
C ALA A 108 6.94 9.46 43.30
N ALA A 109 6.90 10.75 43.00
CA ALA A 109 7.49 11.79 43.84
C ALA A 109 6.75 11.92 45.18
N ALA A 110 5.41 11.95 45.15
CA ALA A 110 4.56 12.04 46.33
C ALA A 110 4.74 10.85 47.29
N GLU A 111 4.90 9.64 46.76
CA GLU A 111 5.15 8.42 47.53
C GLU A 111 6.65 8.19 47.84
N GLN A 112 7.50 9.19 47.56
CA GLN A 112 8.94 9.22 47.88
C GLN A 112 9.72 7.98 47.41
N ILE A 113 9.44 7.53 46.19
CA ILE A 113 10.04 6.29 45.67
C ILE A 113 11.56 6.45 45.54
N SER A 114 12.29 5.39 45.91
CA SER A 114 13.76 5.42 45.89
C SER A 114 14.34 5.46 44.48
N ARG A 115 13.64 4.90 43.50
CA ARG A 115 14.07 4.94 42.10
C ARG A 115 12.93 4.99 41.09
N LEU A 116 13.05 5.90 40.14
CA LEU A 116 12.27 5.96 38.91
C LEU A 116 13.20 5.71 37.72
N VAL A 117 12.84 4.75 36.87
CA VAL A 117 13.49 4.50 35.58
C VAL A 117 12.54 4.94 34.48
N VAL A 118 12.99 5.85 33.62
CA VAL A 118 12.21 6.37 32.49
C VAL A 118 12.79 5.83 31.20
N ILE A 119 11.97 5.19 30.37
CA ILE A 119 12.35 4.86 29.00
C ILE A 119 12.18 6.11 28.14
N SER A 120 13.28 6.54 27.52
CA SER A 120 13.41 7.75 26.72
C SER A 120 14.03 7.39 25.36
N SER A 121 14.15 8.34 24.43
CA SER A 121 14.71 8.11 23.09
C SER A 121 15.97 8.92 22.86
N ILE A 122 16.94 8.40 22.08
CA ILE A 122 18.10 9.23 21.69
C ILE A 122 17.70 10.33 20.71
N PHE A 123 16.64 10.11 19.93
CA PHE A 123 16.23 11.00 18.85
C PHE A 123 15.81 12.38 19.36
N ILE A 124 15.51 12.52 20.65
CA ILE A 124 15.27 13.79 21.35
C ILE A 124 16.41 14.80 21.15
N LEU A 125 17.65 14.33 21.07
CA LEU A 125 18.82 15.22 20.96
C LEU A 125 19.00 15.83 19.56
N SER A 126 18.21 15.38 18.58
CA SER A 126 18.42 15.69 17.16
C SER A 126 17.75 16.98 16.71
N ALA A 127 16.93 17.61 17.56
CA ALA A 127 15.96 18.60 17.13
C ALA A 127 15.72 19.79 18.10
N PRO A 128 16.73 20.38 18.79
CA PRO A 128 16.50 21.65 19.50
C PRO A 128 15.97 22.75 18.58
N GLU A 129 16.47 22.80 17.33
CA GLU A 129 16.08 23.78 16.30
C GLU A 129 14.69 23.50 15.73
N LEU A 130 14.33 22.23 15.56
CA LEU A 130 13.02 21.79 15.09
C LEU A 130 11.94 22.09 16.15
N LEU A 131 12.25 21.86 17.43
CA LEU A 131 11.41 22.30 18.56
C LEU A 131 11.31 23.82 18.66
N ALA A 132 12.39 24.56 18.40
CA ALA A 132 12.36 26.01 18.36
C ALA A 132 11.47 26.53 17.22
N ARG A 133 11.50 25.89 16.04
CA ARG A 133 10.62 26.19 14.91
C ARG A 133 9.16 25.87 15.19
N CYS A 134 8.82 24.68 15.70
CA CYS A 134 7.44 24.38 16.09
C CYS A 134 6.89 25.40 17.11
N ARG A 135 7.73 25.85 18.06
CA ARG A 135 7.35 26.91 19.00
C ARG A 135 7.14 28.27 18.31
N GLN A 136 7.92 28.56 17.27
CA GLN A 136 7.79 29.80 16.49
C GLN A 136 6.54 29.77 15.59
N GLU A 137 6.33 28.69 14.84
CA GLU A 137 5.15 28.50 13.98
C GLU A 137 3.86 28.53 14.80
N HIS A 138 3.82 27.85 15.96
CA HIS A 138 2.68 27.96 16.87
C HIS A 138 2.51 29.35 17.48
N ALA A 139 3.59 30.10 17.73
CA ALA A 139 3.48 31.49 18.19
C ALA A 139 2.94 32.42 17.08
N GLU A 140 3.28 32.15 15.82
CA GLU A 140 2.78 32.87 14.64
C GLU A 140 1.29 32.54 14.36
N ASP A 141 0.90 31.27 14.43
CA ASP A 141 -0.51 30.84 14.32
C ASP A 141 -1.37 31.31 15.50
N GLN A 142 -0.80 31.35 16.71
CA GLN A 142 -1.49 31.91 17.88
C GLN A 142 -1.68 33.42 17.74
N ALA A 143 -0.70 34.16 17.22
CA ALA A 143 -0.84 35.61 16.96
C ALA A 143 -1.96 35.93 15.94
N ALA A 144 -2.27 34.99 15.03
CA ALA A 144 -3.39 35.13 14.09
C ALA A 144 -4.75 34.72 14.69
N THR A 145 -4.77 33.96 15.80
CA THR A 145 -5.98 33.34 16.37
C THR A 145 -6.26 33.76 17.83
N GLU A 146 -5.67 34.85 18.32
CA GLU A 146 -5.96 35.44 19.63
C GLU A 146 -7.40 35.99 19.72
N ALA A 147 -8.36 35.09 19.88
CA ALA A 147 -9.67 35.37 20.47
C ALA A 147 -10.23 34.21 21.33
N VAL A 148 -9.61 33.02 21.35
CA VAL A 148 -10.04 31.91 22.21
C VAL A 148 -8.83 31.26 22.86
N GLY A 149 -8.69 31.41 24.18
CA GLY A 149 -7.50 31.03 24.94
C GLY A 149 -7.19 29.53 24.90
N ALA A 150 -6.15 29.16 24.16
CA ALA A 150 -5.48 27.87 24.32
C ALA A 150 -4.71 27.86 25.65
N THR A 151 -4.82 26.78 26.42
CA THR A 151 -4.13 26.66 27.72
C THR A 151 -2.68 26.20 27.52
N PRO A 152 -1.72 26.59 28.40
CA PRO A 152 -0.30 26.21 28.32
C PRO A 152 0.01 24.69 28.30
N VAL A 153 -1.02 23.84 28.39
CA VAL A 153 -0.94 22.38 28.41
C VAL A 153 -0.70 21.81 27.01
N GLU A 154 -1.17 22.48 25.94
CA GLU A 154 -1.10 21.96 24.57
C GLU A 154 0.33 22.02 23.99
N VAL A 155 1.12 23.07 24.30
CA VAL A 155 2.52 23.21 23.85
C VAL A 155 3.43 22.13 24.45
N ALA A 156 3.11 21.64 25.65
CA ALA A 156 3.88 20.60 26.33
C ALA A 156 3.70 19.19 25.73
N ALA A 157 2.65 18.98 24.93
CA ALA A 157 2.37 17.70 24.28
C ALA A 157 3.33 17.43 23.10
N LEU A 158 3.77 18.50 22.42
CA LEU A 158 4.72 18.44 21.30
C LEU A 158 6.14 18.04 21.74
N GLU A 159 6.47 18.17 23.02
CA GLU A 159 7.82 17.91 23.56
C GLU A 159 8.09 16.41 23.86
N GLY A 160 7.11 15.53 23.63
CA GLY A 160 7.26 14.07 23.62
C GLY A 160 8.05 13.50 24.81
N TYR A 161 9.12 12.74 24.53
CA TYR A 161 9.98 12.15 25.57
C TYR A 161 10.79 13.18 26.36
N GLU A 162 11.13 14.34 25.80
CA GLU A 162 11.97 15.34 26.46
C GLU A 162 11.23 15.97 27.64
N ALA A 163 9.98 16.37 27.41
CA ALA A 163 9.11 16.90 28.47
C ALA A 163 8.99 15.93 29.64
N VAL A 164 8.81 14.62 29.35
CA VAL A 164 8.72 13.59 30.40
C VAL A 164 10.03 13.46 31.17
N GLU A 165 11.17 13.47 30.47
CA GLU A 165 12.49 13.35 31.09
C GLU A 165 12.87 14.59 31.94
N VAL A 166 12.60 15.79 31.45
CA VAL A 166 12.81 17.05 32.19
C VAL A 166 11.90 17.08 33.42
N HIS A 167 10.62 16.76 33.26
CA HIS A 167 9.67 16.72 34.38
C HIS A 167 10.08 15.69 35.44
N ALA A 168 10.50 14.48 35.03
CA ALA A 168 11.00 13.46 35.95
C ALA A 168 12.20 13.92 36.77
N ARG A 169 13.17 14.60 36.14
CA ARG A 169 14.35 15.14 36.83
C ARG A 169 14.00 16.28 37.78
N ASN A 170 13.06 17.14 37.41
CA ASN A 170 12.63 18.26 38.25
C ASN A 170 11.88 17.77 39.51
N GLN A 171 11.05 16.73 39.38
CA GLN A 171 10.31 16.16 40.50
C GLN A 171 11.17 15.26 41.41
N LEU A 172 12.26 14.70 40.87
CA LEU A 172 13.18 13.80 41.58
C LEU A 172 14.64 14.23 41.36
N PRO A 173 15.08 15.37 41.93
CA PRO A 173 16.37 15.99 41.59
C PRO A 173 17.60 15.27 42.18
N GLU A 174 17.41 14.40 43.18
CA GLU A 174 18.52 13.67 43.79
C GLU A 174 19.20 12.73 42.78
N GLN A 175 20.54 12.78 42.73
CA GLN A 175 21.32 11.99 41.77
C GLN A 175 21.04 10.50 41.92
N GLY A 176 20.59 9.86 40.82
CA GLY A 176 20.30 8.44 40.76
C GLY A 176 18.92 8.02 41.28
N ARG A 177 18.08 8.96 41.77
CA ARG A 177 16.64 8.70 42.00
C ARG A 177 15.88 8.62 40.69
N CYS A 178 16.18 9.49 39.72
CA CYS A 178 15.67 9.37 38.36
C CYS A 178 16.79 8.89 37.41
N VAL A 179 16.54 7.81 36.67
CA VAL A 179 17.44 7.27 35.66
C VAL A 179 16.72 7.16 34.32
N SER A 180 17.17 7.93 33.34
CA SER A 180 16.63 7.91 31.98
C SER A 180 17.45 6.97 31.10
N LEU A 181 16.79 5.99 30.50
CA LEU A 181 17.38 5.09 29.51
C LEU A 181 16.99 5.58 28.11
N ARG A 182 17.88 6.33 27.47
CA ARG A 182 17.70 6.82 26.10
C ARG A 182 18.05 5.71 25.11
N ILE A 183 17.03 5.11 24.51
CA ILE A 183 17.17 4.01 23.56
C ILE A 183 17.27 4.49 22.12
N PRO A 184 18.11 3.86 21.27
CA PRO A 184 18.12 4.10 19.84
C PRO A 184 16.92 3.40 19.17
N LEU A 185 16.94 3.25 17.84
CA LEU A 185 15.88 2.54 17.11
C LEU A 185 15.74 1.09 17.62
N LEU A 186 14.53 0.61 17.88
CA LEU A 186 14.35 -0.79 18.28
C LEU A 186 14.53 -1.70 17.06
N MET A 187 15.23 -2.82 17.18
CA MET A 187 15.33 -3.81 16.07
C MET A 187 13.93 -4.34 15.69
N GLU A 188 13.03 -4.40 16.67
CA GLU A 188 11.64 -4.80 16.50
C GLU A 188 10.79 -3.80 15.69
N THR A 189 11.29 -2.62 15.31
CA THR A 189 10.59 -1.73 14.36
C THR A 189 10.49 -2.34 12.97
N LEU A 190 11.36 -3.29 12.61
CA LEU A 190 11.26 -4.04 11.36
C LEU A 190 9.92 -4.80 11.23
N LEU A 191 9.25 -5.09 12.36
CA LEU A 191 7.92 -5.69 12.37
C LEU A 191 6.84 -4.79 11.75
N TYR A 192 7.04 -3.47 11.66
CA TYR A 192 6.16 -2.58 10.89
C TYR A 192 6.26 -2.84 9.38
N CYS A 193 7.36 -3.42 8.93
CA CYS A 193 7.57 -3.85 7.55
C CYS A 193 7.36 -5.36 7.36
N ARG A 194 6.74 -6.05 8.33
CA ARG A 194 6.56 -7.50 8.26
C ARG A 194 5.84 -7.92 6.97
N ASP A 195 4.74 -7.26 6.64
CA ASP A 195 3.95 -7.65 5.47
C ASP A 195 4.70 -7.27 4.17
N GLU A 196 5.42 -6.15 4.13
CA GLU A 196 6.30 -5.79 3.01
C GLU A 196 7.38 -6.87 2.78
N LEU A 197 8.01 -7.35 3.85
CA LEU A 197 9.04 -8.39 3.79
C LEU A 197 8.48 -9.75 3.36
N LEU A 198 7.23 -10.07 3.75
CA LEU A 198 6.58 -11.33 3.40
C LEU A 198 6.14 -11.34 1.93
N PHE A 199 5.50 -10.26 1.49
CA PHE A 199 4.75 -10.23 0.24
C PHE A 199 5.48 -9.48 -0.89
N ALA A 200 6.17 -8.38 -0.59
CA ALA A 200 6.84 -7.55 -1.58
C ALA A 200 8.37 -7.73 -1.60
N ASN A 201 8.92 -8.59 -0.73
CA ASN A 201 10.38 -8.83 -0.62
C ASN A 201 11.17 -7.52 -0.44
N ARG A 202 10.60 -6.57 0.29
CA ARG A 202 11.22 -5.28 0.56
C ARG A 202 10.87 -4.79 1.96
N PHE A 203 11.57 -3.77 2.41
CA PHE A 203 11.15 -2.97 3.55
C PHE A 203 11.44 -1.50 3.27
N VAL A 204 10.70 -0.62 3.94
CA VAL A 204 10.74 0.82 3.71
C VAL A 204 11.34 1.56 4.89
N GLY A 205 11.98 2.70 4.63
CA GLY A 205 12.53 3.61 5.63
C GLY A 205 12.86 4.97 5.03
N CYS A 206 13.26 5.93 5.86
CA CYS A 206 13.63 7.28 5.43
C CYS A 206 15.15 7.54 5.40
N PHE A 207 15.96 6.64 5.97
CA PHE A 207 17.41 6.78 6.00
C PHE A 207 18.04 6.53 4.64
N ASP A 208 19.18 7.16 4.34
CA ASP A 208 19.98 6.78 3.17
C ASP A 208 20.45 5.33 3.28
N ASP A 209 20.69 4.70 2.13
CA ASP A 209 20.91 3.25 2.02
C ASP A 209 22.12 2.76 2.82
N ASP A 210 23.15 3.60 2.96
CA ASP A 210 24.39 3.30 3.69
C ASP A 210 24.49 4.01 5.06
N THR A 211 23.44 4.73 5.48
CA THR A 211 23.44 5.44 6.77
C THR A 211 23.33 4.43 7.91
N HIS A 212 24.38 4.31 8.73
CA HIS A 212 24.43 3.41 9.88
C HIS A 212 23.54 3.91 11.04
N VAL A 213 22.39 3.27 11.21
CA VAL A 213 21.45 3.61 12.29
C VAL A 213 21.72 2.70 13.50
N PRO A 214 22.05 3.25 14.70
CA PRO A 214 22.15 2.47 15.91
C PRO A 214 20.79 1.89 16.21
N CYS A 215 20.77 0.61 16.58
CA CYS A 215 19.55 -0.05 16.96
C CYS A 215 19.77 -0.98 18.14
N ILE A 216 18.74 -1.23 18.96
CA ILE A 216 18.83 -2.08 20.15
C ILE A 216 17.67 -3.06 20.16
N SER A 217 17.89 -4.28 20.64
CA SER A 217 16.78 -5.22 20.84
C SER A 217 15.95 -4.81 22.05
N VAL A 218 14.64 -5.03 22.00
CA VAL A 218 13.74 -4.86 23.16
C VAL A 218 14.22 -5.69 24.37
N ARG A 219 14.86 -6.85 24.13
CA ARG A 219 15.41 -7.68 25.20
C ARG A 219 16.56 -7.00 25.94
N ASP A 220 17.45 -6.33 25.21
CA ASP A 220 18.56 -5.59 25.80
C ASP A 220 18.07 -4.37 26.57
N VAL A 221 17.08 -3.63 26.07
CA VAL A 221 16.44 -2.57 26.86
C VAL A 221 15.85 -3.14 28.15
N GLY A 222 15.23 -4.32 28.08
CA GLY A 222 14.75 -5.08 29.23
C GLY A 222 15.85 -5.37 30.26
N TYR A 223 17.04 -5.84 29.82
CA TYR A 223 18.20 -6.06 30.69
C TYR A 223 18.70 -4.78 31.35
N ALA A 224 18.83 -3.69 30.60
CA ALA A 224 19.29 -2.42 31.14
C ALA A 224 18.32 -1.86 32.20
N ALA A 225 17.02 -1.89 31.92
CA ALA A 225 15.99 -1.47 32.88
C ALA A 225 15.98 -2.36 34.13
N ALA A 226 16.00 -3.68 33.97
CA ALA A 226 16.01 -4.62 35.09
C ALA A 226 17.23 -4.42 36.00
N GLU A 227 18.42 -4.19 35.43
CA GLU A 227 19.65 -3.92 36.19
C GLU A 227 19.51 -2.67 37.08
N VAL A 228 18.95 -1.59 36.54
CA VAL A 228 18.76 -0.34 37.28
C VAL A 228 17.67 -0.49 38.36
N LEU A 229 16.57 -1.17 38.05
CA LEU A 229 15.45 -1.38 38.98
C LEU A 229 15.81 -2.32 40.13
N ALA A 230 16.55 -3.39 39.85
CA ALA A 230 16.86 -4.43 40.83
C ALA A 230 17.89 -3.98 41.89
N ASN A 231 18.66 -2.91 41.66
CA ASN A 231 19.81 -2.52 42.47
C ASN A 231 19.72 -1.09 43.06
N PRO A 232 18.70 -0.76 43.90
CA PRO A 232 18.46 0.59 44.45
C PRO A 232 19.64 1.22 45.20
N LYS A 233 20.56 0.41 45.75
CA LYS A 233 21.73 0.91 46.49
C LYS A 233 22.90 1.33 45.59
N ARG A 234 22.97 0.84 44.35
CA ARG A 234 24.02 1.23 43.40
C ARG A 234 23.74 2.66 42.94
N LYS A 235 24.79 3.49 42.88
CA LYS A 235 24.72 4.83 42.30
C LYS A 235 24.69 4.72 40.78
N TYR A 236 23.77 5.44 40.16
CA TYR A 236 23.60 5.51 38.71
C TYR A 236 23.71 6.95 38.25
N GLU A 237 24.16 7.13 37.02
CA GLU A 237 24.04 8.39 36.30
C GLU A 237 22.55 8.67 36.02
N SER A 238 22.22 9.94 35.83
CA SER A 238 20.86 10.36 35.53
C SER A 238 20.40 9.94 34.13
N VAL A 239 21.34 9.78 33.18
CA VAL A 239 21.02 9.50 31.78
C VAL A 239 22.00 8.47 31.21
N TYR A 240 21.46 7.39 30.65
CA TYR A 240 22.24 6.42 29.88
C TYR A 240 21.75 6.37 28.42
N ARG A 241 22.65 6.64 27.47
CA ARG A 241 22.40 6.43 26.04
C ARG A 241 22.75 5.00 25.68
N LEU A 242 21.84 4.23 25.08
CA LEU A 242 22.03 2.81 24.80
C LEU A 242 22.41 2.53 23.33
N THR A 243 23.18 3.42 22.71
CA THR A 243 23.55 3.39 21.27
C THR A 243 24.55 2.30 20.89
N GLY A 244 25.40 1.87 21.83
CA GLY A 244 26.39 0.78 21.61
C GLY A 244 27.50 1.14 20.61
N GLY A 245 28.43 0.20 20.39
CA GLY A 245 29.57 0.28 19.46
C GLY A 245 29.25 0.37 17.96
N PHE A 246 30.27 0.31 17.10
CA PHE A 246 30.09 0.21 15.64
C PHE A 246 29.36 -1.09 15.23
N SER A 247 29.57 -2.19 15.97
CA SER A 247 28.85 -3.46 15.77
C SER A 247 27.35 -3.39 16.11
N ALA A 248 26.91 -2.21 16.52
CA ALA A 248 25.66 -1.94 17.17
C ALA A 248 24.77 -0.97 16.34
N SER A 249 25.26 -0.54 15.19
CA SER A 249 24.48 0.08 14.13
C SER A 249 24.39 -0.84 12.91
N CYS A 250 23.47 -0.55 12.02
CA CYS A 250 23.34 -1.24 10.73
C CYS A 250 22.78 -0.26 9.71
N SER A 251 23.32 -0.27 8.50
CA SER A 251 22.70 0.46 7.39
C SER A 251 21.52 -0.31 6.82
N PRO A 252 20.56 0.36 6.16
CA PRO A 252 19.51 -0.33 5.43
C PRO A 252 20.01 -1.36 4.41
N ASN A 253 21.09 -1.07 3.68
CA ASN A 253 21.71 -2.03 2.74
C ASN A 253 22.26 -3.27 3.43
N GLU A 254 22.96 -3.11 4.56
CA GLU A 254 23.44 -4.24 5.35
C GLU A 254 22.28 -5.10 5.87
N LEU A 255 21.21 -4.45 6.33
CA LEU A 255 19.99 -5.12 6.80
C LEU A 255 19.33 -5.93 5.68
N ALA A 256 19.19 -5.33 4.49
CA ALA A 256 18.70 -5.99 3.27
C ALA A 256 19.56 -7.21 2.90
N HIS A 257 20.89 -7.07 2.96
CA HIS A 257 21.83 -8.16 2.71
C HIS A 257 21.71 -9.30 3.73
N PHE A 258 21.61 -8.98 5.03
CA PHE A 258 21.41 -9.98 6.08
C PHE A 258 20.09 -10.73 5.90
N LEU A 259 18.99 -10.01 5.66
CA LEU A 259 17.69 -10.60 5.41
C LEU A 259 17.71 -11.49 4.15
N THR A 260 18.33 -11.01 3.07
CA THR A 260 18.47 -11.77 1.82
C THR A 260 19.14 -13.12 2.06
N ARG A 261 20.28 -13.09 2.76
CA ARG A 261 21.06 -14.28 3.10
C ARG A 261 20.29 -15.25 4.01
N ILE A 262 19.57 -14.73 5.01
CA ILE A 262 18.86 -15.56 6.00
C ILE A 262 17.56 -16.15 5.43
N LEU A 263 16.82 -15.37 4.64
CA LEU A 263 15.53 -15.77 4.08
C LEU A 263 15.65 -16.52 2.74
N GLY A 264 16.85 -16.54 2.13
CA GLY A 264 17.12 -17.25 0.89
C GLY A 264 16.42 -16.65 -0.34
N ARG A 265 16.06 -15.36 -0.29
CA ARG A 265 15.44 -14.60 -1.38
C ARG A 265 15.92 -13.17 -1.34
N GLU A 266 16.02 -12.51 -2.50
CA GLU A 266 16.41 -11.11 -2.55
C GLU A 266 15.44 -10.24 -1.74
N ILE A 267 15.97 -9.45 -0.81
CA ILE A 267 15.23 -8.46 -0.03
C ILE A 267 15.82 -7.08 -0.34
N LYS A 268 14.98 -6.14 -0.76
CA LYS A 268 15.40 -4.77 -1.09
C LYS A 268 15.05 -3.79 0.01
N TYR A 269 15.91 -2.80 0.20
CA TYR A 269 15.54 -1.59 0.93
C TYR A 269 14.95 -0.59 -0.05
N ARG A 270 13.85 0.06 0.34
CA ARG A 270 13.25 1.15 -0.42
C ARG A 270 13.22 2.40 0.45
N ARG A 271 14.07 3.36 0.10
CA ARG A 271 14.04 4.68 0.71
C ARG A 271 12.79 5.44 0.28
N LEU A 272 12.10 6.00 1.25
CA LEU A 272 11.02 6.96 1.06
C LEU A 272 11.53 8.34 1.50
N ASN A 273 11.01 9.40 0.87
CA ASN A 273 11.14 10.73 1.47
C ASN A 273 10.31 10.79 2.77
N ASP A 274 10.57 11.81 3.59
CA ASP A 274 9.94 11.92 4.90
C ASP A 274 8.42 11.97 4.79
N ALA A 275 7.85 12.83 3.94
CA ALA A 275 6.41 12.94 3.75
C ALA A 275 5.73 11.59 3.40
N ASN A 276 6.32 10.80 2.50
CA ASN A 276 5.81 9.49 2.13
C ASN A 276 6.00 8.46 3.25
N PHE A 277 7.14 8.50 3.95
CA PHE A 277 7.35 7.64 5.11
C PHE A 277 6.31 7.91 6.21
N LEU A 278 6.04 9.19 6.51
CA LEU A 278 5.03 9.60 7.47
C LEU A 278 3.63 9.12 7.06
N ARG A 279 3.26 9.27 5.78
CA ARG A 279 2.01 8.75 5.22
C ARG A 279 1.87 7.24 5.43
N VAL A 280 2.92 6.48 5.10
CA VAL A 280 2.96 5.01 5.29
C VAL A 280 2.83 4.64 6.77
N MET A 281 3.47 5.39 7.68
CA MET A 281 3.36 5.14 9.11
C MET A 281 1.94 5.43 9.64
N LYS A 282 1.29 6.50 9.17
CA LYS A 282 -0.11 6.83 9.49
C LYS A 282 -1.08 5.75 8.99
N GLU A 283 -0.90 5.29 7.76
CA GLU A 283 -1.69 4.18 7.19
C GLU A 283 -1.55 2.88 8.02
N LYS A 284 -0.39 2.67 8.64
CA LYS A 284 -0.14 1.55 9.57
C LYS A 284 -0.63 1.80 10.99
N HIS A 285 -1.46 2.83 11.19
CA HIS A 285 -2.01 3.25 12.48
C HIS A 285 -0.93 3.58 13.52
N THR A 286 0.21 4.11 13.05
CA THR A 286 1.20 4.68 13.96
C THR A 286 0.66 6.03 14.44
N PRO A 287 0.70 6.35 15.75
CA PRO A 287 0.23 7.65 16.25
C PRO A 287 0.89 8.82 15.52
N ASP A 288 0.13 9.86 15.19
CA ASP A 288 0.60 11.01 14.40
C ASP A 288 1.84 11.68 14.99
N GLN A 289 1.98 11.71 16.32
CA GLN A 289 3.18 12.28 16.98
C GLN A 289 4.46 11.49 16.69
N VAL A 290 4.36 10.19 16.38
CA VAL A 290 5.51 9.39 15.93
C VAL A 290 5.80 9.66 14.45
N ALA A 291 4.80 10.13 13.72
CA ALA A 291 4.83 10.38 12.30
C ALA A 291 4.91 11.88 11.95
N GLN A 292 5.33 12.77 12.87
CA GLN A 292 5.52 14.19 12.59
C GLN A 292 7.00 14.56 12.82
N GLY A 293 7.71 14.74 11.70
CA GLY A 293 8.86 15.65 11.59
C GLY A 293 8.44 16.71 10.58
N THR A 294 8.64 17.98 10.91
CA THR A 294 8.19 19.19 10.20
C THR A 294 8.51 19.22 8.70
N ASP A 295 7.73 20.03 7.96
CA ASP A 295 7.64 20.11 6.48
C ASP A 295 8.89 20.60 5.71
N ASP A 296 9.99 20.91 6.39
CA ASP A 296 11.28 21.21 5.75
C ASP A 296 12.21 20.00 5.87
N PRO A 297 12.77 19.44 4.78
CA PRO A 297 13.72 18.35 4.84
C PRO A 297 15.17 18.88 4.95
N PRO A 298 15.75 19.08 6.14
CA PRO A 298 17.19 18.95 6.25
C PRO A 298 17.52 17.48 5.98
N THR A 299 18.51 17.22 5.11
CA THR A 299 19.15 15.91 5.06
C THR A 299 19.43 15.48 6.50
N LEU A 300 18.78 14.40 6.96
CA LEU A 300 18.89 13.86 8.32
C LEU A 300 20.32 13.37 8.57
N HIS A 301 21.27 14.30 8.71
CA HIS A 301 22.60 14.01 9.20
C HIS A 301 22.43 13.50 10.61
N LEU A 302 22.76 12.23 10.84
CA LEU A 302 22.72 11.61 12.16
C LEU A 302 23.46 12.51 13.15
N PRO A 303 22.78 13.11 14.13
CA PRO A 303 23.44 14.06 15.03
C PRO A 303 24.55 13.38 15.82
N ASP A 304 25.47 14.18 16.37
CA ASP A 304 26.52 13.70 17.28
C ASP A 304 25.98 12.86 18.45
N ALA A 305 24.69 13.00 18.77
CA ALA A 305 23.96 12.17 19.71
C ALA A 305 24.00 10.66 19.40
N PHE A 306 24.26 10.28 18.15
CA PHE A 306 24.37 8.91 17.67
C PHE A 306 25.74 8.28 17.96
N ARG A 307 26.68 9.04 18.54
CA ARG A 307 27.98 8.51 18.95
C ARG A 307 27.81 7.29 19.85
N SER A 308 28.62 6.28 19.55
CA SER A 308 28.68 5.03 20.27
C SER A 308 29.01 5.25 21.75
N THR A 309 28.23 4.66 22.66
CA THR A 309 28.53 4.63 24.09
C THR A 309 28.72 3.20 24.59
N SER A 310 29.52 3.02 25.64
CA SER A 310 29.69 1.74 26.34
C SER A 310 28.67 1.53 27.47
N ASN A 311 27.70 2.44 27.61
CA ASN A 311 26.75 2.51 28.72
C ASN A 311 25.99 1.19 28.95
N PHE A 312 25.55 0.53 27.88
CA PHE A 312 24.87 -0.77 28.00
C PHE A 312 25.75 -1.82 28.70
N ARG A 313 27.00 -1.97 28.26
CA ARG A 313 27.97 -2.90 28.84
C ARG A 313 28.37 -2.49 30.25
N LEU A 314 28.55 -1.20 30.51
CA LEU A 314 28.86 -0.68 31.84
C LEU A 314 27.75 -0.97 32.86
N LEU A 315 26.49 -0.81 32.44
CA LEU A 315 25.30 -1.10 33.23
C LEU A 315 25.18 -2.61 33.48
N THR A 316 24.99 -3.39 32.41
CA THR A 316 24.52 -4.79 32.46
C THR A 316 25.64 -5.82 32.58
N LYS A 317 26.91 -5.41 32.37
CA LYS A 317 28.07 -6.30 32.22
C LYS A 317 27.94 -7.31 31.08
N ARG A 318 27.06 -7.05 30.12
CA ARG A 318 26.80 -7.89 28.95
C ARG A 318 27.19 -7.17 27.66
N GLU A 319 27.55 -7.96 26.67
CA GLU A 319 27.54 -7.48 25.29
C GLU A 319 26.11 -7.41 24.80
N ARG A 320 25.85 -6.37 24.00
CA ARG A 320 24.54 -6.12 23.43
C ARG A 320 24.32 -7.05 22.24
N MET A 321 23.07 -7.40 21.95
CA MET A 321 22.74 -8.11 20.72
C MET A 321 23.04 -7.22 19.51
N SER A 322 23.74 -7.76 18.53
CA SER A 322 23.94 -7.07 17.24
C SER A 322 22.72 -7.28 16.32
N PRO A 323 22.49 -6.38 15.35
CA PRO A 323 21.37 -6.50 14.41
C PRO A 323 21.41 -7.83 13.64
N ARG A 324 22.60 -8.22 13.18
CA ARG A 324 22.86 -9.51 12.55
C ARG A 324 22.45 -10.69 13.44
N GLN A 325 22.88 -10.71 14.70
CA GLN A 325 22.54 -11.78 15.64
C GLN A 325 21.03 -11.85 15.92
N TRP A 326 20.36 -10.69 15.99
CA TRP A 326 18.92 -10.63 16.17
C TRP A 326 18.19 -11.24 14.96
N LEU A 327 18.59 -10.88 13.74
CA LEU A 327 18.02 -11.43 12.51
C LEU A 327 18.28 -12.94 12.38
N GLU A 328 19.49 -13.41 12.67
CA GLU A 328 19.83 -14.84 12.63
C GLU A 328 18.94 -15.66 13.57
N ARG A 329 18.47 -15.07 14.68
CA ARG A 329 17.55 -15.73 15.63
C ARG A 329 16.08 -15.62 15.24
N HIS A 330 15.66 -14.53 14.61
CA HIS A 330 14.26 -14.17 14.54
C HIS A 330 13.71 -14.06 13.11
N ALA A 331 14.54 -13.80 12.10
CA ALA A 331 14.06 -13.46 10.76
C ALA A 331 13.24 -14.59 10.13
N THR A 332 13.68 -15.84 10.23
CA THR A 332 12.93 -16.98 9.66
C THR A 332 11.55 -17.15 10.31
N ALA A 333 11.45 -16.98 11.64
CA ALA A 333 10.18 -17.12 12.34
C ALA A 333 9.23 -15.93 12.08
N LEU A 334 9.77 -14.72 11.90
CA LEU A 334 8.98 -13.50 11.76
C LEU A 334 8.61 -13.16 10.31
N PHE A 335 9.54 -13.41 9.38
CA PHE A 335 9.51 -12.99 7.98
C PHE A 335 9.67 -14.16 6.98
N GLY A 336 9.76 -15.39 7.49
CA GLY A 336 9.72 -16.59 6.64
C GLY A 336 8.35 -16.76 5.98
N ARG A 337 8.37 -17.19 4.71
CA ARG A 337 7.14 -17.63 4.05
C ARG A 337 6.75 -18.99 4.62
N THR A 338 5.50 -19.12 5.02
CA THR A 338 4.86 -20.35 5.48
C THR A 338 3.76 -20.72 4.48
N PRO A 339 3.31 -21.99 4.41
CA PRO A 339 2.22 -22.35 3.53
C PRO A 339 0.94 -21.52 3.74
N GLN A 340 0.72 -21.01 4.97
CA GLN A 340 -0.42 -20.17 5.32
C GLN A 340 -0.32 -18.72 4.84
N ASN A 341 0.87 -18.24 4.48
CA ASN A 341 1.07 -16.90 3.92
C ASN A 341 1.52 -16.94 2.46
N GLN A 342 1.45 -18.10 1.81
CA GLN A 342 1.73 -18.21 0.40
C GLN A 342 0.48 -17.88 -0.41
N VAL A 343 0.51 -16.77 -1.13
CA VAL A 343 -0.57 -16.36 -2.03
C VAL A 343 -0.71 -17.38 -3.16
N GLN A 344 -1.94 -17.82 -3.40
CA GLN A 344 -2.35 -18.53 -4.61
C GLN A 344 -3.15 -17.55 -5.48
N LEU A 345 -2.91 -17.59 -6.79
CA LEU A 345 -3.56 -16.65 -7.71
C LEU A 345 -4.65 -17.37 -8.49
N PHE A 346 -5.86 -16.84 -8.45
CA PHE A 346 -6.99 -17.32 -9.25
C PHE A 346 -7.44 -16.20 -10.19
N VAL A 347 -7.04 -16.25 -11.45
CA VAL A 347 -7.35 -15.20 -12.43
C VAL A 347 -8.63 -15.53 -13.15
N VAL A 348 -9.60 -14.62 -13.12
CA VAL A 348 -10.87 -14.72 -13.85
C VAL A 348 -10.99 -13.54 -14.80
N GLY A 349 -11.19 -13.82 -16.07
CA GLY A 349 -11.49 -12.81 -17.08
C GLY A 349 -12.10 -13.44 -18.31
N SER A 350 -12.32 -12.67 -19.37
CA SER A 350 -12.71 -13.20 -20.68
C SER A 350 -11.50 -13.18 -21.61
N GLY A 351 -11.66 -13.54 -22.89
CA GLY A 351 -10.58 -13.49 -23.88
C GLY A 351 -10.12 -12.08 -24.26
N GLU A 352 -10.34 -11.05 -23.41
CA GLU A 352 -9.87 -9.69 -23.68
C GLU A 352 -8.35 -9.58 -23.64
N ALA A 353 -7.83 -8.53 -24.30
CA ALA A 353 -6.39 -8.29 -24.43
C ALA A 353 -5.66 -8.24 -23.06
N LEU A 354 -6.26 -7.60 -22.04
CA LEU A 354 -5.67 -7.52 -20.70
C LEU A 354 -5.58 -8.88 -20.00
N PHE A 355 -6.61 -9.73 -20.08
CA PHE A 355 -6.57 -11.08 -19.52
C PHE A 355 -5.53 -11.96 -20.23
N VAL A 356 -5.43 -11.83 -21.56
CA VAL A 356 -4.40 -12.51 -22.35
C VAL A 356 -3.01 -12.05 -21.91
N GLU A 357 -2.81 -10.76 -21.70
CA GLU A 357 -1.50 -10.22 -21.27
C GLU A 357 -1.14 -10.64 -19.85
N VAL A 358 -2.10 -10.61 -18.92
CA VAL A 358 -1.93 -11.20 -17.57
C VAL A 358 -1.58 -12.68 -17.65
N SER A 359 -2.27 -13.44 -18.51
CA SER A 359 -2.00 -14.88 -18.66
C SER A 359 -0.60 -15.14 -19.20
N LYS A 360 -0.14 -14.37 -20.20
CA LYS A 360 1.23 -14.46 -20.71
C LYS A 360 2.26 -14.12 -19.65
N PHE A 361 2.04 -13.02 -18.92
CA PHE A 361 2.96 -12.54 -17.89
C PHE A 361 3.05 -13.55 -16.73
N VAL A 362 1.94 -14.10 -16.26
CA VAL A 362 1.98 -15.13 -15.21
C VAL A 362 2.64 -16.41 -15.73
N ALA A 363 2.37 -16.82 -16.97
CA ALA A 363 3.03 -17.97 -17.57
C ALA A 363 4.55 -17.78 -17.70
N SER A 364 5.03 -16.59 -18.07
CA SER A 364 6.47 -16.30 -18.16
C SER A 364 7.14 -16.36 -16.78
N GLN A 365 6.48 -15.85 -15.73
CA GLN A 365 7.00 -15.89 -14.37
C GLN A 365 7.08 -17.32 -13.80
N ILE A 366 6.17 -18.22 -14.18
CA ILE A 366 6.19 -19.64 -13.77
C ILE A 366 7.25 -20.44 -14.55
N THR A 367 7.44 -20.13 -15.84
CA THR A 367 8.27 -20.94 -16.75
C THR A 367 9.72 -20.45 -16.87
N ALA A 368 10.04 -19.23 -16.41
CA ALA A 368 11.39 -18.69 -16.46
C ALA A 368 12.38 -19.59 -15.67
N PRO A 369 13.39 -20.17 -16.32
CA PRO A 369 14.40 -20.97 -15.64
C PRO A 369 15.25 -20.05 -14.77
N SER A 370 15.29 -20.29 -13.45
CA SER A 370 16.00 -19.42 -12.49
C SER A 370 17.53 -19.39 -12.62
N ALA A 371 18.09 -20.06 -13.63
CA ALA A 371 19.53 -20.24 -13.76
C ALA A 371 20.27 -18.93 -14.11
N PHE A 372 19.55 -17.87 -14.48
CA PHE A 372 20.13 -16.55 -14.67
C PHE A 372 19.83 -15.66 -13.46
N PRO A 373 20.83 -14.92 -12.92
CA PRO A 373 20.50 -13.81 -12.03
C PRO A 373 19.51 -12.90 -12.75
N PRO A 374 18.43 -12.43 -12.08
CA PRO A 374 17.40 -11.62 -12.72
C PRO A 374 18.09 -10.47 -13.46
N ARG A 375 17.95 -10.44 -14.79
CA ARG A 375 18.70 -9.52 -15.66
C ARG A 375 18.18 -8.08 -15.58
N GLU A 376 17.06 -7.85 -14.90
CA GLU A 376 16.47 -6.54 -14.72
C GLU A 376 16.14 -6.33 -13.24
N VAL A 377 16.65 -5.22 -12.70
CA VAL A 377 16.43 -4.77 -11.32
C VAL A 377 14.96 -4.39 -11.18
N GLY A 378 14.12 -5.26 -10.61
CA GLY A 378 12.72 -4.88 -10.28
C GLY A 378 11.72 -6.00 -10.04
N GLU A 379 11.92 -7.22 -10.52
CA GLU A 379 10.92 -8.31 -10.40
C GLU A 379 10.77 -8.92 -8.98
N SER A 380 11.29 -8.29 -7.93
CA SER A 380 11.44 -8.87 -6.59
C SER A 380 10.12 -9.19 -5.89
N ALA A 381 9.00 -8.52 -6.23
CA ALA A 381 7.71 -8.76 -5.58
C ALA A 381 7.03 -10.06 -6.08
N ILE A 382 7.37 -10.53 -7.27
CA ILE A 382 6.73 -11.72 -7.87
C ILE A 382 7.61 -12.94 -7.58
N PRO A 383 7.06 -14.03 -7.01
CA PRO A 383 7.86 -15.21 -6.70
C PRO A 383 8.43 -15.84 -7.98
N THR A 384 9.73 -15.67 -8.24
CA THR A 384 10.45 -16.42 -9.27
C THR A 384 10.70 -17.86 -8.79
N VAL A 385 10.46 -18.85 -9.65
CA VAL A 385 10.61 -20.27 -9.30
C VAL A 385 12.09 -20.62 -9.17
N LEU A 386 12.60 -20.83 -7.97
CA LEU A 386 13.96 -21.38 -7.77
C LEU A 386 13.94 -22.92 -7.93
N PRO A 387 14.73 -23.53 -8.84
CA PRO A 387 14.91 -24.95 -8.96
C PRO A 387 15.68 -25.43 -7.73
N GLY A 388 15.05 -26.32 -6.98
CA GLY A 388 15.59 -26.83 -5.74
C GLY A 388 16.87 -27.63 -5.97
N ASN A 389 17.95 -27.22 -5.32
CA ASN A 389 19.03 -28.13 -4.97
C ASN A 389 18.48 -29.07 -3.89
N HIS A 390 18.60 -30.39 -4.07
CA HIS A 390 17.99 -31.40 -3.21
C HIS A 390 18.56 -31.37 -1.77
N GLY A 391 18.03 -30.47 -0.94
CA GLY A 391 18.27 -30.38 0.50
C GLY A 391 16.95 -30.08 1.19
N VAL A 392 16.62 -30.90 2.19
CA VAL A 392 15.39 -30.94 3.01
C VAL A 392 14.66 -29.59 3.12
N GLY A 393 13.58 -29.42 2.32
CA GLY A 393 12.66 -28.28 2.41
C GLY A 393 12.26 -27.68 1.05
N SER A 394 11.66 -28.45 0.14
CA SER A 394 11.13 -27.90 -1.12
C SER A 394 10.00 -26.91 -0.84
N LEU A 395 10.25 -25.62 -1.02
CA LEU A 395 9.21 -24.59 -1.05
C LEU A 395 8.19 -24.96 -2.14
N GLN A 396 6.92 -25.11 -1.76
CA GLN A 396 5.83 -25.32 -2.72
C GLN A 396 5.79 -24.15 -3.70
N GLN A 397 5.60 -24.44 -4.99
CA GLN A 397 5.42 -23.40 -6.01
C GLN A 397 4.12 -22.64 -5.78
N ALA A 398 4.09 -21.35 -6.12
CA ALA A 398 2.84 -20.59 -6.11
C ALA A 398 1.86 -21.22 -7.12
N LYS A 399 0.67 -21.58 -6.66
CA LYS A 399 -0.37 -22.14 -7.52
C LYS A 399 -1.07 -20.99 -8.24
N VAL A 400 -1.14 -21.09 -9.57
CA VAL A 400 -1.92 -20.17 -10.40
C VAL A 400 -3.00 -20.97 -11.14
N THR A 401 -4.23 -20.49 -11.07
CA THR A 401 -5.36 -21.02 -11.85
C THR A 401 -5.90 -19.93 -12.76
N LEU A 402 -6.01 -20.21 -14.06
CA LEU A 402 -6.56 -19.29 -15.06
C LEU A 402 -7.97 -19.75 -15.47
N CYS A 403 -8.94 -18.85 -15.39
CA CYS A 403 -10.34 -19.06 -15.73
C CYS A 403 -10.78 -18.09 -16.82
N THR A 404 -11.01 -18.60 -18.02
CA THR A 404 -11.57 -17.80 -19.13
C THR A 404 -13.08 -17.97 -19.19
N VAL A 405 -13.80 -16.86 -19.15
CA VAL A 405 -15.25 -16.77 -19.32
C VAL A 405 -15.55 -16.54 -20.81
N LYS A 406 -16.41 -17.37 -21.39
CA LYS A 406 -16.93 -17.21 -22.75
C LYS A 406 -18.46 -17.15 -22.70
N ALA A 407 -19.08 -16.32 -23.54
CA ALA A 407 -20.50 -16.41 -23.79
C ALA A 407 -20.79 -17.78 -24.44
N ALA A 408 -21.85 -18.48 -24.01
CA ALA A 408 -22.30 -19.62 -24.77
C ALA A 408 -22.69 -19.17 -26.19
N PRO A 409 -22.33 -19.92 -27.24
CA PRO A 409 -22.81 -19.61 -28.57
C PRO A 409 -24.34 -19.61 -28.52
N GLU A 410 -24.95 -18.48 -28.88
CA GLU A 410 -26.40 -18.41 -29.03
C GLU A 410 -26.79 -19.54 -29.98
N SER A 411 -27.61 -20.49 -29.52
CA SER A 411 -28.06 -21.60 -30.35
C SER A 411 -28.92 -21.01 -31.46
N SER A 412 -28.29 -20.70 -32.59
CA SER A 412 -28.92 -20.18 -33.79
C SER A 412 -29.81 -21.27 -34.39
N GLY A 413 -31.05 -21.34 -33.91
CA GLY A 413 -32.03 -22.26 -34.46
C GLY A 413 -33.04 -22.78 -33.46
N ARG A 414 -34.03 -21.95 -33.12
CA ARG A 414 -35.46 -22.30 -33.18
C ARG A 414 -36.27 -21.13 -32.66
N SER A 415 -37.05 -20.52 -33.55
CA SER A 415 -38.16 -19.63 -33.21
C SER A 415 -39.03 -20.33 -32.17
N ARG A 416 -38.95 -19.88 -30.90
CA ARG A 416 -39.76 -20.42 -29.80
C ARG A 416 -40.73 -19.36 -29.35
N VAL A 417 -42.00 -19.75 -29.45
CA VAL A 417 -43.18 -19.01 -29.01
C VAL A 417 -43.16 -18.84 -27.49
N SER A 418 -43.27 -17.58 -27.07
CA SER A 418 -43.74 -16.98 -25.81
C SER A 418 -43.94 -17.85 -24.55
N GLY A 419 -43.39 -17.39 -23.41
CA GLY A 419 -44.16 -17.44 -22.15
C GLY A 419 -43.45 -17.77 -20.82
N VAL A 420 -42.17 -18.15 -20.78
CA VAL A 420 -41.52 -18.53 -19.50
C VAL A 420 -40.17 -17.81 -19.34
N PRO A 421 -39.89 -17.14 -18.21
CA PRO A 421 -38.58 -16.53 -17.95
C PRO A 421 -37.52 -17.63 -17.90
N LEU A 422 -36.55 -17.57 -18.82
CA LEU A 422 -35.43 -18.49 -18.87
C LEU A 422 -34.51 -18.31 -17.65
N PRO A 423 -33.91 -19.40 -17.12
CA PRO A 423 -32.82 -19.29 -16.14
C PRO A 423 -31.62 -18.53 -16.75
N PRO A 424 -30.76 -17.89 -15.93
CA PRO A 424 -29.67 -17.05 -16.41
C PRO A 424 -28.75 -17.80 -17.37
N THR A 425 -28.33 -17.08 -18.42
CA THR A 425 -27.51 -17.53 -19.54
C THR A 425 -26.31 -18.35 -19.06
N VAL A 426 -26.22 -19.59 -19.53
CA VAL A 426 -25.16 -20.53 -19.13
C VAL A 426 -23.85 -20.11 -19.77
N TYR A 427 -22.82 -19.83 -18.96
CA TYR A 427 -21.45 -19.57 -19.45
C TYR A 427 -20.72 -20.90 -19.62
N GLN A 428 -20.29 -21.21 -20.85
CA GLN A 428 -19.72 -22.51 -21.19
C GLN A 428 -18.18 -22.44 -21.22
N LEU A 429 -17.50 -23.24 -20.40
CA LEU A 429 -16.10 -23.60 -20.66
C LEU A 429 -16.09 -24.65 -21.77
N GLU A 430 -15.11 -24.54 -22.67
CA GLU A 430 -14.90 -25.48 -23.79
C GLU A 430 -14.77 -26.92 -23.25
N GLY A 431 -15.78 -27.77 -23.51
CA GLY A 431 -15.76 -29.21 -23.16
C GLY A 431 -16.35 -29.64 -21.79
N ALA A 432 -17.01 -28.76 -21.03
CA ALA A 432 -17.48 -29.05 -19.66
C ALA A 432 -19.03 -29.09 -19.50
N PRO A 433 -19.57 -29.80 -18.47
CA PRO A 433 -21.01 -29.88 -18.15
C PRO A 433 -21.65 -28.49 -17.87
N PRO A 434 -22.99 -28.37 -17.88
CA PRO A 434 -23.73 -27.09 -17.97
C PRO A 434 -23.57 -26.10 -16.80
N TYR A 435 -22.73 -26.37 -15.79
CA TYR A 435 -22.40 -25.42 -14.71
C TYR A 435 -20.88 -25.34 -14.45
N PRO A 436 -20.05 -25.06 -15.48
CA PRO A 436 -18.61 -25.24 -15.38
C PRO A 436 -17.96 -24.20 -14.46
N MET A 437 -18.53 -23.00 -14.36
CA MET A 437 -18.06 -21.97 -13.43
C MET A 437 -18.28 -22.39 -11.97
N ALA A 438 -19.41 -23.03 -11.64
CA ALA A 438 -19.66 -23.49 -10.27
C ALA A 438 -18.67 -24.58 -9.84
N ASP A 439 -18.31 -25.48 -10.74
CA ASP A 439 -17.33 -26.54 -10.47
C ASP A 439 -15.89 -26.01 -10.38
N LEU A 440 -15.52 -25.05 -11.23
CA LEU A 440 -14.22 -24.40 -11.14
C LEU A 440 -14.09 -23.57 -9.87
N LEU A 441 -15.14 -22.87 -9.47
CA LEU A 441 -15.18 -22.07 -8.25
C LEU A 441 -15.15 -22.93 -6.97
N LYS A 442 -15.44 -24.24 -7.04
CA LYS A 442 -15.17 -25.19 -5.94
C LYS A 442 -13.67 -25.40 -5.70
N GLN A 443 -12.81 -25.02 -6.63
CA GLN A 443 -11.35 -25.11 -6.48
C GLN A 443 -10.76 -23.96 -5.67
N LEU A 444 -11.53 -22.89 -5.42
CA LEU A 444 -11.11 -21.80 -4.55
C LEU A 444 -10.90 -22.31 -3.12
N SER A 445 -9.88 -21.76 -2.50
CA SER A 445 -9.41 -22.03 -1.16
C SER A 445 -9.26 -20.72 -0.39
N SER A 446 -9.02 -20.82 0.92
CA SER A 446 -8.82 -19.65 1.77
C SER A 446 -7.50 -18.91 1.51
N LEU A 447 -6.61 -19.47 0.67
CA LEU A 447 -5.32 -18.87 0.31
C LEU A 447 -5.35 -18.16 -1.04
N ASP A 448 -6.45 -18.28 -1.78
CA ASP A 448 -6.57 -17.68 -3.11
C ASP A 448 -6.84 -16.18 -3.01
N VAL A 449 -6.12 -15.42 -3.81
CA VAL A 449 -6.46 -14.06 -4.21
C VAL A 449 -7.06 -14.16 -5.61
N VAL A 450 -8.30 -13.67 -5.76
CA VAL A 450 -9.01 -13.71 -7.03
C VAL A 450 -8.72 -12.43 -7.81
N LEU A 451 -7.96 -12.54 -8.90
CA LEU A 451 -7.76 -11.43 -9.83
C LEU A 451 -8.91 -11.43 -10.84
N LEU A 452 -9.85 -10.49 -10.69
CA LEU A 452 -11.06 -10.38 -11.48
C LEU A 452 -10.93 -9.24 -12.50
N ILE A 453 -10.84 -9.64 -13.77
CA ILE A 453 -10.89 -8.76 -14.94
C ILE A 453 -12.32 -8.83 -15.47
N PRO A 454 -13.16 -7.79 -15.28
CA PRO A 454 -14.57 -7.86 -15.67
C PRO A 454 -14.73 -8.16 -17.17
N PRO A 455 -15.58 -9.11 -17.54
CA PRO A 455 -15.78 -9.49 -18.93
C PRO A 455 -16.74 -8.50 -19.62
N LEU A 456 -16.28 -7.26 -19.82
CA LEU A 456 -17.10 -6.10 -20.23
C LEU A 456 -17.86 -6.32 -21.55
N ARG A 457 -17.45 -7.31 -22.36
CA ARG A 457 -18.08 -7.67 -23.65
C ARG A 457 -19.35 -8.49 -23.53
N LEU A 458 -19.61 -9.08 -22.37
CA LEU A 458 -20.83 -9.89 -22.17
C LEU A 458 -22.09 -9.00 -22.09
N GLY A 459 -21.93 -7.67 -22.11
CA GLY A 459 -23.00 -6.72 -21.85
C GLY A 459 -23.21 -6.51 -20.35
N VAL A 460 -23.92 -5.43 -19.99
CA VAL A 460 -24.05 -4.93 -18.61
C VAL A 460 -24.48 -6.02 -17.64
N ARG A 461 -25.64 -6.63 -17.91
CA ARG A 461 -26.27 -7.61 -17.01
C ARG A 461 -25.44 -8.89 -16.85
N ALA A 462 -24.97 -9.46 -17.97
CA ALA A 462 -24.22 -10.70 -17.94
C ALA A 462 -22.82 -10.53 -17.31
N CYS A 463 -22.16 -9.39 -17.54
CA CYS A 463 -20.90 -9.07 -16.86
C CYS A 463 -21.10 -9.04 -15.34
N LEU A 464 -22.15 -8.36 -14.88
CA LEU A 464 -22.45 -8.25 -13.46
C LEU A 464 -22.85 -9.59 -12.82
N ASP A 465 -23.59 -10.43 -13.54
CA ASP A 465 -23.94 -11.78 -13.08
C ASP A 465 -22.67 -12.65 -12.88
N VAL A 466 -21.70 -12.54 -13.79
CA VAL A 466 -20.39 -13.21 -13.64
C VAL A 466 -19.63 -12.66 -12.43
N VAL A 467 -19.55 -11.35 -12.27
CA VAL A 467 -18.89 -10.72 -11.11
C VAL A 467 -19.53 -11.20 -9.81
N ARG A 468 -20.86 -11.17 -9.70
CA ARG A 468 -21.61 -11.65 -8.53
C ARG A 468 -21.32 -13.11 -8.23
N ALA A 469 -21.29 -13.97 -9.26
CA ALA A 469 -20.99 -15.39 -9.11
C ALA A 469 -19.58 -15.63 -8.56
N VAL A 470 -18.57 -14.93 -9.11
CA VAL A 470 -17.17 -15.02 -8.68
C VAL A 470 -17.00 -14.51 -7.26
N VAL A 471 -17.55 -13.33 -6.94
CA VAL A 471 -17.48 -12.72 -5.61
C VAL A 471 -18.15 -13.60 -4.56
N HIS A 472 -19.36 -14.10 -4.86
CA HIS A 472 -20.07 -15.00 -3.96
C HIS A 472 -19.29 -16.31 -3.69
N ALA A 473 -18.65 -16.87 -4.72
CA ALA A 473 -17.79 -18.04 -4.53
C ALA A 473 -16.55 -17.74 -3.71
N ALA A 474 -15.90 -16.59 -3.94
CA ALA A 474 -14.75 -16.16 -3.16
C ALA A 474 -15.12 -15.99 -1.67
N VAL A 475 -16.27 -15.38 -1.37
CA VAL A 475 -16.81 -15.27 0.00
C VAL A 475 -17.02 -16.65 0.62
N ARG A 476 -17.67 -17.56 -0.12
CA ARG A 476 -17.94 -18.94 0.36
C ARG A 476 -16.67 -19.75 0.62
N ALA A 477 -15.65 -19.59 -0.22
CA ALA A 477 -14.35 -20.22 -0.06
C ALA A 477 -13.50 -19.58 1.05
N LYS A 478 -13.94 -18.44 1.61
CA LYS A 478 -13.15 -17.58 2.50
C LYS A 478 -11.81 -17.21 1.87
N ALA A 479 -11.83 -16.96 0.55
CA ALA A 479 -10.68 -16.51 -0.20
C ALA A 479 -10.05 -15.29 0.46
N TRP A 480 -8.75 -15.11 0.28
CA TRP A 480 -8.01 -14.05 0.95
C TRP A 480 -8.50 -12.68 0.52
N GLY A 481 -8.85 -12.53 -0.76
CA GLY A 481 -9.58 -11.38 -1.27
C GLY A 481 -9.72 -11.34 -2.79
N VAL A 482 -10.21 -10.21 -3.29
CA VAL A 482 -10.45 -9.95 -4.73
C VAL A 482 -9.65 -8.72 -5.16
N VAL A 483 -8.88 -8.84 -6.25
CA VAL A 483 -8.32 -7.70 -6.98
C VAL A 483 -9.21 -7.45 -8.19
N LEU A 484 -9.93 -6.32 -8.22
CA LEU A 484 -10.86 -5.97 -9.28
C LEU A 484 -10.24 -4.93 -10.21
N VAL A 485 -10.31 -5.15 -11.52
CA VAL A 485 -10.04 -4.11 -12.53
C VAL A 485 -11.24 -3.17 -12.67
N SER A 486 -10.99 -1.87 -12.64
CA SER A 486 -11.98 -0.81 -12.86
C SER A 486 -11.38 0.33 -13.70
N SER A 487 -12.11 1.42 -13.89
CA SER A 487 -11.67 2.61 -14.65
C SER A 487 -11.34 3.78 -13.72
N ILE A 488 -10.37 4.62 -14.10
CA ILE A 488 -10.02 5.87 -13.39
C ILE A 488 -11.15 6.91 -13.35
N PHE A 489 -12.21 6.72 -14.14
CA PHE A 489 -13.34 7.66 -14.20
C PHE A 489 -14.55 7.26 -13.34
N VAL A 490 -14.46 6.14 -12.61
CA VAL A 490 -15.49 5.76 -11.64
C VAL A 490 -15.52 6.77 -10.48
N ASP A 491 -16.72 7.19 -10.05
CA ASP A 491 -16.95 8.29 -9.10
C ASP A 491 -16.60 9.70 -9.61
N SER A 492 -16.32 9.88 -10.91
CA SER A 492 -16.16 11.22 -11.49
C SER A 492 -17.48 12.00 -11.36
N PRO A 493 -17.48 13.28 -10.95
CA PRO A 493 -18.71 14.07 -10.82
C PRO A 493 -19.51 14.17 -12.14
N THR A 494 -18.84 13.98 -13.27
CA THR A 494 -19.42 13.92 -14.62
C THR A 494 -20.00 12.54 -14.97
N SER A 495 -20.02 11.56 -14.06
CA SER A 495 -20.48 10.19 -14.32
C SER A 495 -21.98 10.02 -14.54
N GLN A 496 -22.80 11.02 -14.19
CA GLN A 496 -24.27 10.94 -14.13
C GLN A 496 -24.99 10.62 -15.47
N HIS A 497 -24.27 10.46 -16.57
CA HIS A 497 -24.83 10.24 -17.90
C HIS A 497 -24.31 8.99 -18.62
N SER A 498 -23.39 8.23 -18.01
CA SER A 498 -22.82 7.04 -18.65
C SER A 498 -23.32 5.73 -18.03
N ALA A 499 -24.18 5.01 -18.76
CA ALA A 499 -24.61 3.65 -18.40
C ALA A 499 -23.46 2.65 -18.20
N ILE A 500 -22.28 2.95 -18.74
CA ILE A 500 -21.08 2.13 -18.66
C ILE A 500 -20.29 2.41 -17.38
N VAL A 501 -20.14 3.68 -17.00
CA VAL A 501 -19.51 4.02 -15.72
C VAL A 501 -20.40 3.57 -14.59
N GLU A 502 -21.72 3.73 -14.71
CA GLU A 502 -22.72 3.14 -13.80
C GLU A 502 -22.54 1.62 -13.65
N GLN A 503 -22.25 0.91 -14.74
CA GLN A 503 -21.96 -0.53 -14.68
C GLN A 503 -20.72 -0.82 -13.83
N LEU A 504 -19.62 -0.08 -14.01
CA LEU A 504 -18.40 -0.26 -13.23
C LEU A 504 -18.58 0.15 -11.76
N GLU A 505 -19.36 1.21 -11.49
CA GLU A 505 -19.78 1.61 -10.15
C GLU A 505 -20.58 0.49 -9.46
N GLU A 506 -21.53 -0.13 -10.17
CA GLU A 506 -22.30 -1.27 -9.64
C GLU A 506 -21.41 -2.49 -9.36
N ILE A 507 -20.44 -2.77 -10.24
CA ILE A 507 -19.44 -3.83 -10.06
C ILE A 507 -18.56 -3.54 -8.83
N GLU A 508 -18.04 -2.32 -8.68
CA GLU A 508 -17.27 -1.92 -7.51
C GLU A 508 -18.11 -2.05 -6.23
N SER A 509 -19.35 -1.56 -6.25
CA SER A 509 -20.29 -1.65 -5.13
C SER A 509 -20.57 -3.10 -4.74
N CYS A 510 -20.76 -3.99 -5.72
CA CYS A 510 -20.93 -5.42 -5.49
C CYS A 510 -19.75 -6.03 -4.73
N VAL A 511 -18.51 -5.66 -5.08
CA VAL A 511 -17.31 -6.15 -4.37
C VAL A 511 -17.21 -5.52 -2.97
N LYS A 512 -17.36 -4.19 -2.87
CA LYS A 512 -17.28 -3.43 -1.60
C LYS A 512 -18.28 -3.93 -0.55
N THR A 513 -19.50 -4.28 -0.97
CA THR A 513 -20.59 -4.70 -0.07
C THR A 513 -20.62 -6.20 0.23
N SER A 514 -19.82 -7.01 -0.47
CA SER A 514 -19.84 -8.48 -0.33
C SER A 514 -19.26 -9.02 1.00
N GLY A 515 -18.58 -8.17 1.77
CA GLY A 515 -17.86 -8.56 2.98
C GLY A 515 -16.53 -9.30 2.73
N ILE A 516 -16.17 -9.56 1.46
CA ILE A 516 -14.82 -10.01 1.13
C ILE A 516 -13.84 -8.85 1.19
N SER A 517 -12.59 -9.18 1.49
CA SER A 517 -11.50 -8.21 1.36
C SER A 517 -11.21 -7.94 -0.11
N TYR A 518 -10.98 -6.68 -0.46
CA TYR A 518 -10.77 -6.31 -1.85
C TYR A 518 -9.66 -5.29 -2.04
N THR A 519 -9.19 -5.19 -3.28
CA THR A 519 -8.42 -4.06 -3.81
C THR A 519 -9.01 -3.75 -5.18
N ILE A 520 -9.28 -2.48 -5.46
CA ILE A 520 -9.76 -2.05 -6.77
C ILE A 520 -8.61 -1.31 -7.45
N LEU A 521 -8.21 -1.77 -8.64
CA LEU A 521 -7.22 -1.09 -9.46
C LEU A 521 -7.94 -0.44 -10.65
N ARG A 522 -8.05 0.88 -10.59
CA ARG A 522 -8.60 1.74 -11.62
C ARG A 522 -7.51 2.04 -12.66
N LEU A 523 -7.71 1.55 -13.87
CA LEU A 523 -6.76 1.63 -14.98
C LEU A 523 -7.22 2.67 -16.02
N PRO A 524 -6.29 3.25 -16.79
CA PRO A 524 -6.56 4.33 -17.72
C PRO A 524 -6.81 3.75 -19.14
N LEU A 525 -6.76 4.60 -20.17
CA LEU A 525 -6.77 4.13 -21.55
C LEU A 525 -5.45 3.41 -21.88
N PHE A 526 -5.52 2.28 -22.57
CA PHE A 526 -4.33 1.54 -22.96
C PHE A 526 -3.70 2.08 -24.25
N MET A 527 -2.37 2.16 -24.31
CA MET A 527 -1.64 2.64 -25.50
C MET A 527 -1.90 1.77 -26.74
N GLU A 528 -2.20 0.47 -26.55
CA GLU A 528 -2.58 -0.47 -27.61
C GLU A 528 -3.83 -0.06 -28.38
N TYR A 529 -4.62 0.88 -27.85
CA TYR A 529 -5.67 1.58 -28.58
C TYR A 529 -5.17 2.13 -29.93
N PHE A 530 -3.96 2.72 -29.98
CA PHE A 530 -3.42 3.32 -31.21
C PHE A 530 -3.06 2.29 -32.29
N LEU A 531 -2.98 1.00 -31.94
CA LEU A 531 -2.79 -0.10 -32.89
C LEU A 531 -4.11 -0.55 -33.53
N ALA A 532 -5.24 -0.23 -32.89
CA ALA A 532 -6.56 -0.67 -33.29
C ALA A 532 -7.32 0.36 -34.13
N LEU A 533 -6.82 1.60 -34.21
CA LEU A 533 -7.37 2.68 -35.02
C LEU A 533 -7.42 2.31 -36.51
N SER A 534 -8.19 3.05 -37.31
CA SER A 534 -8.18 2.87 -38.77
C SER A 534 -8.32 4.19 -39.51
N HIS A 535 -7.66 4.30 -40.67
CA HIS A 535 -7.80 5.47 -41.53
C HIS A 535 -9.18 5.44 -42.20
N VAL A 536 -9.86 6.58 -42.20
CA VAL A 536 -11.10 6.75 -42.96
C VAL A 536 -10.75 6.87 -44.43
N ASP A 537 -11.16 5.92 -45.26
CA ASP A 537 -10.97 6.04 -46.70
C ASP A 537 -11.98 7.05 -47.26
N GLU A 538 -11.50 8.23 -47.65
CA GLU A 538 -12.34 9.30 -48.22
C GLU A 538 -12.75 9.01 -49.69
N GLY A 539 -12.36 7.86 -50.25
CA GLY A 539 -12.38 7.58 -51.69
C GLY A 539 -13.49 6.69 -52.26
N SER A 540 -14.44 6.15 -51.49
CA SER A 540 -15.50 5.28 -52.09
C SER A 540 -16.66 6.03 -52.75
N GLY A 541 -16.49 7.33 -53.02
CA GLY A 541 -17.37 8.08 -53.92
C GLY A 541 -17.21 7.60 -55.36
N SER A 542 -17.94 6.52 -55.71
CA SER A 542 -18.43 6.21 -57.06
C SER A 542 -17.53 6.69 -58.22
N ILE A 543 -16.40 6.04 -58.45
CA ILE A 543 -15.79 6.06 -59.78
C ILE A 543 -16.70 5.20 -60.66
N GLY A 544 -17.47 5.87 -61.52
CA GLY A 544 -18.33 5.23 -62.50
C GLY A 544 -17.54 4.28 -63.39
N SER A 545 -18.03 3.05 -63.52
CA SER A 545 -17.57 2.12 -64.55
C SER A 545 -18.00 2.65 -65.91
N LEU A 546 -17.07 3.30 -66.62
CA LEU A 546 -17.10 3.38 -68.07
C LEU A 546 -16.49 2.09 -68.61
N GLU A 547 -17.31 1.04 -68.67
CA GLU A 547 -17.16 0.00 -69.68
C GLU A 547 -18.43 0.05 -70.53
N GLU A 548 -18.36 0.79 -71.63
CA GLU A 548 -19.28 0.62 -72.77
C GLU A 548 -18.97 -0.74 -73.39
N GLU A 549 -19.67 -1.79 -72.95
CA GLU A 549 -19.85 -2.98 -73.75
C GLU A 549 -21.32 -3.10 -74.18
N LYS A 550 -21.46 -3.02 -75.50
CA LYS A 550 -22.66 -3.00 -76.31
C LYS A 550 -23.43 -4.32 -76.19
N SER A 551 -24.65 -4.31 -75.65
CA SER A 551 -25.62 -5.37 -75.90
C SER A 551 -27.06 -4.87 -75.81
N ASP A 552 -27.71 -4.85 -76.98
CA ASP A 552 -29.12 -4.57 -77.18
C ASP A 552 -29.98 -5.78 -76.77
N ILE A 553 -30.77 -5.68 -75.69
CA ILE A 553 -32.04 -6.43 -75.52
C ILE A 553 -33.03 -5.57 -74.72
N PRO A 554 -34.26 -5.34 -75.19
CA PRO A 554 -35.30 -4.65 -74.41
C PRO A 554 -36.02 -5.66 -73.50
N HIS A 555 -35.88 -5.52 -72.18
CA HIS A 555 -36.75 -6.19 -71.21
C HIS A 555 -37.54 -5.17 -70.37
N ALA A 556 -38.83 -5.47 -70.25
CA ALA A 556 -39.88 -4.63 -69.72
C ALA A 556 -39.68 -4.23 -68.25
N GLN A 557 -40.07 -2.98 -67.97
CA GLN A 557 -40.13 -2.38 -66.64
C GLN A 557 -41.17 -3.10 -65.76
N GLU A 558 -40.72 -3.76 -64.70
CA GLU A 558 -41.51 -3.93 -63.48
C GLU A 558 -41.04 -2.89 -62.45
N LYS A 559 -41.99 -2.02 -62.09
CA LYS A 559 -41.81 -0.89 -61.19
C LYS A 559 -41.87 -1.41 -59.75
N GLN A 560 -40.72 -1.81 -59.21
CA GLN A 560 -40.61 -2.25 -57.82
C GLN A 560 -40.44 -1.02 -56.92
N GLU A 561 -41.49 -0.66 -56.17
CA GLU A 561 -41.45 0.35 -55.12
C GLU A 561 -40.44 -0.07 -54.04
N SER A 562 -39.32 0.65 -53.99
CA SER A 562 -38.30 0.52 -52.96
C SER A 562 -38.84 1.07 -51.63
N THR A 563 -39.11 0.18 -50.68
CA THR A 563 -39.26 0.53 -49.26
C THR A 563 -38.04 1.33 -48.78
N PRO A 564 -38.22 2.45 -48.07
CA PRO A 564 -37.10 3.22 -47.53
C PRO A 564 -36.32 2.35 -46.54
N SER A 565 -35.04 2.11 -46.83
CA SER A 565 -34.12 1.51 -45.88
C SER A 565 -34.06 2.40 -44.63
N PRO A 566 -34.04 1.81 -43.42
CA PRO A 566 -33.86 2.58 -42.20
C PRO A 566 -32.58 3.43 -42.34
N PRO A 567 -32.59 4.70 -41.89
CA PRO A 567 -31.42 5.55 -41.99
C PRO A 567 -30.26 4.83 -41.29
N SER A 568 -29.22 4.50 -42.06
CA SER A 568 -27.99 3.96 -41.50
C SER A 568 -27.53 4.91 -40.40
N PRO A 569 -27.22 4.41 -39.19
CA PRO A 569 -26.80 5.27 -38.09
C PRO A 569 -25.64 6.13 -38.59
N SER A 570 -25.84 7.45 -38.60
CA SER A 570 -24.84 8.42 -39.05
C SER A 570 -23.56 8.13 -38.28
N HIS A 571 -22.53 7.62 -38.98
CA HIS A 571 -21.24 7.32 -38.39
C HIS A 571 -20.62 8.65 -37.97
N MET A 572 -20.85 9.04 -36.72
CA MET A 572 -20.31 10.27 -36.16
C MET A 572 -18.80 10.07 -36.09
N LYS A 573 -18.07 10.69 -37.03
CA LYS A 573 -16.62 10.65 -37.07
C LYS A 573 -16.11 11.50 -35.93
N TRP A 574 -15.29 10.91 -35.06
CA TRP A 574 -14.66 11.66 -33.98
C TRP A 574 -13.16 11.80 -34.25
N PRO A 575 -12.72 12.90 -34.89
CA PRO A 575 -11.31 13.10 -35.17
C PRO A 575 -10.56 13.32 -33.85
N LEU A 576 -9.48 12.57 -33.64
CA LEU A 576 -8.71 12.65 -32.38
C LEU A 576 -8.05 14.01 -32.15
N LEU A 577 -7.88 14.82 -33.21
CA LEU A 577 -7.35 16.19 -33.14
C LEU A 577 -8.42 17.28 -33.29
N GLU A 578 -9.68 16.98 -32.97
CA GLU A 578 -10.64 18.06 -32.71
C GLU A 578 -10.08 19.01 -31.62
N PRO A 579 -10.24 20.34 -31.72
CA PRO A 579 -9.57 21.29 -30.83
C PRO A 579 -9.73 21.01 -29.33
N SER A 580 -10.89 20.50 -28.92
CA SER A 580 -11.21 20.12 -27.54
C SER A 580 -10.40 18.91 -27.07
N LEU A 581 -10.23 17.89 -27.90
CA LEU A 581 -9.52 16.66 -27.57
C LEU A 581 -8.01 16.78 -27.81
N ALA A 582 -7.59 17.62 -28.77
CA ALA A 582 -6.19 17.87 -29.09
C ALA A 582 -5.39 18.42 -27.90
N SER A 583 -6.03 19.27 -27.09
CA SER A 583 -5.48 19.87 -25.87
C SER A 583 -5.80 19.08 -24.60
N ALA A 584 -6.77 18.16 -24.66
CA ALA A 584 -7.15 17.36 -23.51
C ALA A 584 -6.02 16.43 -23.07
N ARG A 585 -5.82 16.32 -21.75
CA ARG A 585 -4.85 15.39 -21.18
C ARG A 585 -5.39 13.96 -21.18
N MET A 586 -4.63 13.07 -21.81
CA MET A 586 -4.87 11.64 -21.88
C MET A 586 -4.02 10.92 -20.83
N TYR A 587 -4.67 10.14 -19.99
CA TYR A 587 -4.03 9.20 -19.08
C TYR A 587 -3.84 7.87 -19.82
N LEU A 588 -2.59 7.41 -19.90
CA LEU A 588 -2.20 6.24 -20.69
C LEU A 588 -1.40 5.23 -19.86
N MET A 589 -1.52 3.96 -20.24
CA MET A 589 -0.72 2.84 -19.74
C MET A 589 -0.54 1.79 -20.84
N SER A 590 0.55 1.03 -20.85
CA SER A 590 0.65 -0.15 -21.73
C SER A 590 -0.15 -1.33 -21.16
N LEU A 591 -0.69 -2.22 -22.00
CA LEU A 591 -1.32 -3.46 -21.53
C LEU A 591 -0.36 -4.32 -20.70
N GLU A 592 0.91 -4.31 -21.07
CA GLU A 592 1.98 -5.02 -20.35
C GLU A 592 2.14 -4.49 -18.92
N ASP A 593 2.20 -3.17 -18.75
CA ASP A 593 2.26 -2.55 -17.43
C ASP A 593 0.97 -2.79 -16.63
N GLY A 594 -0.19 -2.70 -17.28
CA GLY A 594 -1.47 -3.06 -16.64
C GLY A 594 -1.47 -4.48 -16.09
N ALA A 595 -0.94 -5.44 -16.86
CA ALA A 595 -0.80 -6.82 -16.43
C ALA A 595 0.20 -6.97 -15.25
N LYS A 596 1.37 -6.33 -15.34
CA LYS A 596 2.38 -6.32 -14.27
C LYS A 596 1.81 -5.75 -12.97
N ALA A 597 1.12 -4.62 -13.04
CA ALA A 597 0.50 -3.96 -11.89
C ALA A 597 -0.58 -4.83 -11.23
N LEU A 598 -1.43 -5.49 -12.01
CA LEU A 598 -2.46 -6.38 -11.49
C LEU A 598 -1.88 -7.60 -10.79
N VAL A 599 -0.88 -8.23 -11.41
CA VAL A 599 -0.22 -9.41 -10.84
C VAL A 599 0.57 -9.04 -9.59
N ALA A 600 1.32 -7.93 -9.62
CA ALA A 600 1.99 -7.40 -8.44
C ALA A 600 0.99 -7.16 -7.32
N THR A 601 -0.10 -6.42 -7.58
CA THR A 601 -1.17 -6.15 -6.60
C THR A 601 -1.75 -7.42 -6.00
N ALA A 602 -1.94 -8.47 -6.81
CA ALA A 602 -2.49 -9.73 -6.33
C ALA A 602 -1.52 -10.50 -5.44
N PHE A 603 -0.23 -10.55 -5.78
CA PHE A 603 0.79 -11.19 -4.93
C PHE A 603 1.11 -10.38 -3.66
N THR A 604 0.91 -9.06 -3.70
CA THR A 604 1.08 -8.16 -2.56
C THR A 604 -0.25 -7.76 -1.91
N PHE A 605 -1.33 -8.52 -2.17
CA PHE A 605 -2.69 -8.18 -1.75
C PHE A 605 -2.85 -7.71 -0.29
N PRO A 606 -2.17 -8.31 0.71
CA PRO A 606 -2.26 -7.86 2.10
C PRO A 606 -1.87 -6.39 2.31
N LEU A 607 -0.96 -5.85 1.48
CA LEU A 607 -0.52 -4.45 1.51
C LEU A 607 -1.56 -3.48 0.93
N HIS A 608 -2.57 -4.00 0.24
CA HIS A 608 -3.50 -3.22 -0.58
C HIS A 608 -4.96 -3.44 -0.20
N ARG A 609 -5.18 -4.25 0.83
CA ARG A 609 -6.50 -4.60 1.34
C ARG A 609 -7.32 -3.37 1.72
N GLY A 610 -8.54 -3.30 1.20
CA GLY A 610 -9.49 -2.22 1.45
C GLY A 610 -9.20 -0.93 0.68
N LYS A 611 -8.24 -0.94 -0.25
CA LYS A 611 -7.84 0.25 -1.02
C LYS A 611 -8.43 0.23 -2.43
N THR A 612 -8.82 1.40 -2.89
CA THR A 612 -9.00 1.72 -4.32
C THR A 612 -7.78 2.51 -4.76
N LYS A 613 -7.23 2.16 -5.92
CA LYS A 613 -6.02 2.77 -6.46
C LYS A 613 -6.22 3.14 -7.91
N GLU A 614 -5.84 4.35 -8.25
CA GLU A 614 -5.76 4.87 -9.61
C GLU A 614 -4.32 4.79 -10.09
N LEU A 615 -4.14 4.20 -11.26
CA LEU A 615 -2.81 3.93 -11.81
C LEU A 615 -2.75 4.32 -13.28
N TYR A 616 -1.75 5.09 -13.66
CA TYR A 616 -1.39 5.41 -15.05
C TYR A 616 0.11 5.67 -15.14
N THR A 617 0.69 5.51 -16.32
CA THR A 617 2.15 5.64 -16.52
C THR A 617 2.52 6.87 -17.35
N SER A 618 1.56 7.47 -18.03
CA SER A 618 1.76 8.70 -18.80
C SER A 618 0.51 9.57 -18.75
N SER A 619 0.72 10.89 -18.74
CA SER A 619 -0.33 11.92 -18.84
C SER A 619 0.11 12.93 -19.90
N VAL A 620 -0.42 12.80 -21.12
CA VAL A 620 0.01 13.60 -22.29
C VAL A 620 -1.19 14.09 -23.08
N THR A 621 -1.05 15.19 -23.80
CA THR A 621 -2.08 15.66 -24.74
C THR A 621 -2.13 14.80 -26.01
N MET A 622 -3.26 14.78 -26.71
CA MET A 622 -3.33 14.04 -27.98
C MET A 622 -2.36 14.59 -29.05
N THR A 623 -2.06 15.90 -28.99
CA THR A 623 -1.02 16.52 -29.84
C THR A 623 0.38 15.97 -29.54
N GLU A 624 0.71 15.78 -28.26
CA GLU A 624 1.96 15.13 -27.84
C GLU A 624 2.02 13.67 -28.27
N VAL A 625 0.92 12.94 -28.15
CA VAL A 625 0.81 11.56 -28.65
C VAL A 625 1.14 11.51 -30.14
N GLN A 626 0.49 12.34 -30.98
CA GLN A 626 0.80 12.37 -32.42
C GLN A 626 2.28 12.70 -32.66
N ARG A 627 2.85 13.64 -31.92
CA ARG A 627 4.26 14.03 -32.06
C ARG A 627 5.21 12.86 -31.77
N VAL A 628 4.95 12.09 -30.71
CA VAL A 628 5.73 10.91 -30.34
C VAL A 628 5.57 9.80 -31.38
N LEU A 629 4.35 9.48 -31.80
CA LEU A 629 4.11 8.49 -32.85
C LEU A 629 4.76 8.90 -34.18
N GLN A 630 4.73 10.18 -34.54
CA GLN A 630 5.37 10.69 -35.75
C GLN A 630 6.90 10.56 -35.68
N ARG A 631 7.50 10.81 -34.51
CA ARG A 631 8.96 10.71 -34.30
C ARG A 631 9.47 9.30 -34.56
N HIS A 632 8.73 8.27 -34.12
CA HIS A 632 9.11 6.87 -34.27
C HIS A 632 8.50 6.20 -35.52
N ALA A 633 7.80 6.96 -36.38
CA ALA A 633 7.09 6.41 -37.53
C ALA A 633 8.05 5.68 -38.50
N ASN A 634 7.68 4.45 -38.88
CA ASN A 634 8.51 3.62 -39.74
C ASN A 634 8.58 4.20 -41.17
N LYS A 635 9.79 4.27 -41.74
CA LYS A 635 10.06 4.84 -43.07
C LYS A 635 9.61 6.32 -43.21
N ALA A 636 9.58 7.06 -42.10
CA ALA A 636 9.18 8.47 -42.08
C ALA A 636 7.80 8.75 -42.72
N ARG A 637 6.89 7.77 -42.66
CA ARG A 637 5.52 7.99 -43.14
C ARG A 637 4.81 9.00 -42.23
N PRO A 638 4.00 9.92 -42.79
CA PRO A 638 3.24 10.87 -41.98
C PRO A 638 2.16 10.13 -41.21
N VAL A 639 2.15 10.31 -39.90
CA VAL A 639 1.11 9.83 -38.96
C VAL A 639 0.17 11.00 -38.72
N SER A 640 -1.11 10.83 -39.07
CA SER A 640 -2.12 11.87 -38.89
C SER A 640 -3.30 11.34 -38.09
N LEU A 641 -3.49 11.85 -36.87
CA LEU A 641 -4.64 11.53 -36.02
C LEU A 641 -5.87 12.38 -36.34
N SER A 642 -5.75 13.42 -37.19
CA SER A 642 -6.88 14.27 -37.59
C SER A 642 -7.83 13.60 -38.59
N ARG A 643 -7.37 12.55 -39.29
CA ARG A 643 -8.14 11.79 -40.30
C ARG A 643 -8.53 10.40 -39.82
N VAL A 644 -8.27 10.11 -38.55
CA VAL A 644 -8.61 8.84 -37.92
C VAL A 644 -9.93 9.01 -37.20
N ASP A 645 -10.88 8.14 -37.53
CA ASP A 645 -12.07 8.01 -36.71
C ASP A 645 -11.66 7.29 -35.42
N ALA A 646 -11.76 7.97 -34.28
CA ALA A 646 -11.44 7.40 -32.97
C ALA A 646 -12.14 6.06 -32.70
N LEU A 647 -13.28 5.83 -33.37
CA LEU A 647 -14.12 4.68 -33.13
C LEU A 647 -14.35 3.81 -34.39
N GLY A 648 -13.63 4.08 -35.49
CA GLY A 648 -13.77 3.37 -36.76
C GLY A 648 -13.05 2.01 -36.74
N GLU A 649 -13.79 0.92 -36.98
CA GLU A 649 -13.24 -0.44 -37.07
C GLU A 649 -13.19 -0.93 -38.52
N GLN A 650 -12.09 -1.55 -38.93
CA GLN A 650 -12.06 -2.29 -40.20
C GLN A 650 -12.71 -3.67 -40.01
N PRO A 651 -13.68 -4.07 -40.87
CA PRO A 651 -14.22 -5.42 -40.88
C PRO A 651 -13.09 -6.47 -40.97
N GLY A 652 -13.09 -7.46 -40.06
CA GLY A 652 -12.07 -8.51 -40.02
C GLY A 652 -10.77 -8.17 -39.27
N LYS A 653 -10.56 -6.91 -38.89
CA LYS A 653 -9.58 -6.49 -37.88
C LYS A 653 -10.35 -6.05 -36.65
N GLU A 654 -10.87 -7.03 -35.90
CA GLU A 654 -11.61 -6.77 -34.67
C GLU A 654 -10.72 -5.93 -33.73
N PHE A 655 -11.04 -4.63 -33.63
CA PHE A 655 -10.47 -3.65 -32.69
C PHE A 655 -10.31 -4.24 -31.28
N TRP A 656 -11.26 -5.10 -30.95
CA TRP A 656 -11.42 -5.92 -29.77
C TRP A 656 -10.34 -6.99 -29.52
N ARG A 657 -9.59 -7.43 -30.51
CA ARG A 657 -8.48 -8.37 -30.25
C ARG A 657 -7.29 -7.68 -29.59
N VAL A 658 -7.24 -6.35 -29.68
CA VAL A 658 -6.09 -5.54 -29.26
C VAL A 658 -6.47 -4.60 -28.13
N ALA A 659 -7.70 -4.08 -28.08
CA ALA A 659 -8.18 -3.22 -27.01
C ALA A 659 -8.88 -4.01 -25.88
N PHE A 660 -8.62 -3.64 -24.62
CA PHE A 660 -9.38 -4.14 -23.46
C PHE A 660 -10.75 -3.45 -23.35
N TRP A 661 -10.75 -2.12 -23.34
CA TRP A 661 -11.95 -1.31 -23.16
C TRP A 661 -12.90 -1.43 -24.35
N PRO A 662 -14.21 -1.62 -24.12
CA PRO A 662 -15.22 -1.47 -25.16
C PRO A 662 -15.13 -0.09 -25.85
N ARG A 663 -15.36 0.02 -27.17
CA ARG A 663 -15.53 1.24 -27.98
C ARG A 663 -16.33 2.29 -27.24
N ALA A 664 -17.47 1.91 -26.66
CA ALA A 664 -18.29 2.83 -25.87
C ALA A 664 -17.60 3.30 -24.58
N HIS A 665 -16.79 2.46 -23.93
CA HIS A 665 -15.94 2.90 -22.81
C HIS A 665 -14.83 3.82 -23.30
N THR A 666 -14.13 3.46 -24.39
CA THR A 666 -13.06 4.27 -24.99
C THR A 666 -13.56 5.65 -25.39
N GLN A 667 -14.75 5.72 -25.97
CA GLN A 667 -15.44 6.97 -26.26
C GLN A 667 -15.55 7.85 -25.01
N GLN A 668 -16.01 7.26 -23.91
CA GLN A 668 -16.13 7.96 -22.64
C GLN A 668 -14.78 8.38 -22.06
N PHE A 669 -13.73 7.58 -22.23
CA PHE A 669 -12.39 8.00 -21.84
C PHE A 669 -11.99 9.32 -22.54
N LEU A 670 -12.33 9.46 -23.82
CA LEU A 670 -12.05 10.67 -24.60
C LEU A 670 -12.95 11.84 -24.15
N GLU A 671 -14.24 11.59 -23.91
CA GLU A 671 -15.18 12.59 -23.40
C GLU A 671 -14.75 13.14 -22.04
N TYR A 672 -14.44 12.26 -21.09
CA TYR A 672 -13.98 12.66 -19.76
C TYR A 672 -12.64 13.40 -19.79
N ALA A 673 -11.72 13.03 -20.69
CA ALA A 673 -10.48 13.77 -20.84
C ALA A 673 -10.74 15.24 -21.24
N VAL A 674 -11.72 15.48 -22.13
CA VAL A 674 -12.13 16.83 -22.54
C VAL A 674 -12.80 17.58 -21.39
N GLU A 675 -13.75 16.95 -20.70
CA GLU A 675 -14.47 17.56 -19.57
C GLU A 675 -13.52 17.91 -18.42
N PHE A 676 -12.67 16.97 -18.02
CA PHE A 676 -11.68 17.17 -16.96
C PHE A 676 -10.74 18.34 -17.27
N THR A 677 -10.34 18.48 -18.54
CA THR A 677 -9.49 19.60 -18.97
C THR A 677 -10.23 20.95 -18.85
N LYS A 678 -11.54 20.99 -19.14
CA LYS A 678 -12.36 22.20 -18.95
C LYS A 678 -12.52 22.57 -17.48
N ASP A 679 -12.74 21.59 -16.61
CA ASP A 679 -12.88 21.81 -15.17
C ASP A 679 -11.58 22.36 -14.58
N VAL A 680 -10.45 21.77 -14.97
CA VAL A 680 -9.11 22.23 -14.60
C VAL A 680 -8.88 23.68 -15.06
N GLN A 681 -9.22 23.99 -16.31
CA GLN A 681 -9.07 25.35 -16.84
C GLN A 681 -9.96 26.34 -16.08
N THR A 682 -11.21 25.97 -15.78
CA THR A 682 -12.15 26.81 -15.03
C THR A 682 -11.66 27.07 -13.61
N ALA A 683 -11.11 26.05 -12.94
CA ALA A 683 -10.50 26.19 -11.61
C ALA A 683 -9.26 27.09 -11.63
N ALA A 684 -8.43 26.97 -12.68
CA ALA A 684 -7.25 27.81 -12.86
C ALA A 684 -7.65 29.29 -13.05
N GLU A 685 -8.63 29.56 -13.92
CA GLU A 685 -9.17 30.90 -14.16
C GLU A 685 -9.81 31.49 -12.89
N THR A 686 -10.56 30.68 -12.14
CA THR A 686 -11.21 31.11 -10.89
C THR A 686 -10.18 31.47 -9.82
N SER A 687 -9.10 30.71 -9.65
CA SER A 687 -8.11 31.03 -8.62
C SER A 687 -7.10 32.09 -9.07
N ALA A 688 -6.86 32.26 -10.38
CA ALA A 688 -6.09 33.38 -10.92
C ALA A 688 -6.78 34.72 -10.62
N ALA A 689 -8.12 34.74 -10.61
CA ALA A 689 -8.90 35.90 -10.18
C ALA A 689 -8.70 36.25 -8.69
N VAL A 690 -8.17 35.33 -7.87
CA VAL A 690 -7.92 35.49 -6.43
C VAL A 690 -6.46 35.89 -6.13
N SER A 691 -5.63 36.15 -7.15
CA SER A 691 -4.24 36.64 -7.03
C SER A 691 -3.27 35.68 -6.30
N GLY A 692 -3.56 34.38 -6.27
CA GLY A 692 -2.62 33.35 -5.82
C GLY A 692 -1.90 32.70 -7.00
N ASP A 693 -0.60 32.46 -6.86
CA ASP A 693 0.18 31.67 -7.82
C ASP A 693 -0.27 30.20 -7.69
N ILE A 694 -0.94 29.65 -8.71
CA ILE A 694 -1.49 28.29 -8.65
C ILE A 694 -0.45 27.32 -9.19
N ASP A 695 -0.10 26.33 -8.37
CA ASP A 695 0.64 25.17 -8.83
C ASP A 695 -0.25 24.29 -9.72
N THR A 696 -0.16 24.50 -11.03
CA THR A 696 -0.86 23.70 -12.06
C THR A 696 -0.49 22.20 -12.03
N THR A 697 0.56 21.80 -11.30
CA THR A 697 0.89 20.37 -11.11
C THR A 697 -0.10 19.67 -10.16
N ALA A 698 -0.85 20.40 -9.34
CA ALA A 698 -1.95 19.86 -8.54
C ALA A 698 -3.21 19.51 -9.36
N MET A 699 -3.24 19.85 -10.64
CA MET A 699 -4.40 19.70 -11.53
C MET A 699 -4.36 18.41 -12.38
N VAL A 700 -3.49 17.48 -12.02
CA VAL A 700 -3.50 16.10 -12.56
C VAL A 700 -4.38 15.26 -11.64
N LEU A 701 -5.15 14.31 -12.20
CA LEU A 701 -5.78 13.28 -11.36
C LEU A 701 -4.73 12.76 -10.37
N PRO A 702 -4.91 12.95 -9.06
CA PRO A 702 -3.84 12.70 -8.11
C PRO A 702 -3.47 11.23 -8.20
N VAL A 703 -2.24 10.94 -8.62
CA VAL A 703 -1.72 9.57 -8.60
C VAL A 703 -1.78 9.08 -7.17
N SER A 704 -2.76 8.23 -6.87
CA SER A 704 -2.89 7.64 -5.54
C SER A 704 -1.66 6.79 -5.18
N GLN A 705 -1.02 6.19 -6.20
CA GLN A 705 0.22 5.42 -6.08
C GLN A 705 0.93 5.33 -7.45
N SER A 706 2.25 5.52 -7.50
CA SER A 706 3.01 5.35 -8.74
C SER A 706 3.07 3.87 -9.17
N PHE A 707 3.32 3.64 -10.46
CA PHE A 707 3.53 2.30 -11.00
C PHE A 707 4.72 1.60 -10.36
N GLU A 708 5.84 2.31 -10.26
CA GLU A 708 7.09 1.84 -9.68
C GLU A 708 6.91 1.45 -8.22
N ASP A 709 6.08 2.20 -7.49
CA ASP A 709 5.79 1.91 -6.09
C ASP A 709 5.10 0.56 -5.90
N LEU A 710 4.31 0.16 -6.89
CA LEU A 710 3.54 -1.07 -6.90
C LEU A 710 4.34 -2.25 -7.44
N THR A 711 5.11 -2.05 -8.50
CA THR A 711 5.76 -3.13 -9.27
C THR A 711 7.25 -3.27 -9.02
N ASP A 712 7.91 -2.28 -8.41
CA ASP A 712 9.37 -2.15 -8.31
C ASP A 712 10.09 -2.08 -9.68
N ILE A 713 9.36 -1.87 -10.78
CA ILE A 713 9.87 -1.83 -12.15
C ILE A 713 9.50 -0.47 -12.77
N PRO A 714 10.38 0.17 -13.57
CA PRO A 714 10.02 1.38 -14.31
C PRO A 714 8.86 1.10 -15.28
N ALA A 715 7.92 2.03 -15.36
CA ALA A 715 6.87 1.95 -16.37
C ALA A 715 7.40 2.11 -17.80
N LEU A 716 6.74 1.47 -18.76
CA LEU A 716 7.01 1.70 -20.18
C LEU A 716 6.50 3.09 -20.57
N THR A 717 7.40 3.95 -21.04
CA THR A 717 7.03 5.29 -21.49
C THR A 717 6.35 5.25 -22.86
N LEU A 718 5.59 6.30 -23.21
CA LEU A 718 4.97 6.40 -24.53
C LEU A 718 5.99 6.37 -25.67
N ASP A 719 7.15 7.00 -25.49
CA ASP A 719 8.26 6.96 -26.46
C ASP A 719 8.78 5.53 -26.67
N GLN A 720 9.07 4.80 -25.58
CA GLN A 720 9.53 3.41 -25.67
C GLN A 720 8.47 2.50 -26.29
N TRP A 721 7.20 2.66 -25.91
CA TRP A 721 6.10 1.92 -26.48
C TRP A 721 5.96 2.21 -28.00
N ALA A 722 6.07 3.48 -28.40
CA ALA A 722 6.01 3.88 -29.80
C ALA A 722 7.20 3.31 -30.59
N GLU A 723 8.42 3.37 -30.07
CA GLU A 723 9.58 2.75 -30.73
C GLU A 723 9.36 1.25 -30.99
N ASN A 724 8.94 0.52 -29.96
CA ASN A 724 8.67 -0.92 -29.99
C ASN A 724 7.56 -1.29 -30.98
N ASN A 725 6.56 -0.41 -31.15
CA ASN A 725 5.39 -0.66 -31.99
C ASN A 725 5.38 0.13 -33.31
N SER A 726 6.47 0.84 -33.63
CA SER A 726 6.64 1.71 -34.81
C SER A 726 6.09 1.11 -36.09
N LYS A 727 6.49 -0.12 -36.42
CA LYS A 727 6.04 -0.81 -37.63
C LYS A 727 4.52 -1.03 -37.66
N ARG A 728 3.92 -1.40 -36.52
CA ARG A 728 2.52 -1.79 -36.43
C ARG A 728 1.61 -0.57 -36.52
N TYR A 729 1.81 0.45 -35.68
CA TYR A 729 0.95 1.63 -35.76
C TYR A 729 1.18 2.41 -37.06
N THR A 730 2.40 2.42 -37.61
CA THR A 730 2.64 3.13 -38.88
C THR A 730 1.90 2.47 -40.05
N GLN A 731 1.76 1.13 -40.05
CA GLN A 731 0.94 0.44 -41.05
C GLN A 731 -0.53 0.83 -40.97
N VAL A 732 -1.00 1.21 -39.77
CA VAL A 732 -2.39 1.50 -39.47
C VAL A 732 -2.72 2.98 -39.66
N LEU A 733 -1.80 3.87 -39.28
CA LEU A 733 -2.01 5.32 -39.18
C LEU A 733 -1.31 6.13 -40.28
N ALA A 734 -0.45 5.51 -41.09
CA ALA A 734 0.17 6.24 -42.20
C ALA A 734 -0.92 6.68 -43.19
N ALA A 735 -0.92 7.98 -43.53
CA ALA A 735 -1.71 8.47 -44.63
C ALA A 735 -1.29 7.73 -45.91
N HIS A 736 -2.25 7.12 -46.60
CA HIS A 736 -2.05 6.57 -47.93
C HIS A 736 -1.89 7.68 -48.96
#